data_AF-A0A8H6XPI8-F1
#
_entry.id   AF-A0A8H6XPI8-F1
#
_cell.length_a   1.000
_cell.length_b   1.000
_cell.length_c   1.000
_cell.angle_alpha   90.00
_cell.angle_beta   90.00
_cell.angle_gamma   90.00
#
_symmetry.space_group_name_H-M   'P 1'
#
loop_
_entity.id
_entity.type
_entity.pdbx_description
1 polymer ?
#
loop_
_entity_poly.entity_id
_entity_poly.type
_entity_poly.pdbx_seq_one_letter_code
_entity_poly.pdbx_strand_id
1 'polypeptide(L)'
;MNLRNKKRRAAKAKAAEALASFAQQEKRAGLLVTKELEKALAECKALVERIAKDCRAQNRRFRWGAALLVDVEFDLENDRELCLFGLSANDRNFRPSGVERVTKIFPEPSFFVDGVDSNDIVQGPLGDCYFLSALSTMTTSDGLIEKFCVARDEKVGVYGYLYTSIPKFEELTPAEQSLYHRDKNFYNSSARKGTKSLYFSRSSTENETWVPLIEKAYAKLHGDYASISGGFSCEAIEDLTGGVSTFIPTKDILDPDVFWKEELLLATKDRLFGCGFDALDGTRSGNEDITVNGLIGGHAYSVLRAVEYKGKRFVVLRNPWGDSEWTGPWSDGSKEWTEEWLPALKELRHQFGDDGEFVMEYYDFLDNWDLVERTLLFDDTWIMSSQWLQVTARPPTAAWSYGDVSFTITIPAPTKAVIVLSKLDERYFSDISGNSCWTFDFALFKKGSKELVAQSRLSRFYLRSVNLEAQLDAGEYVVHVRLDREINDQVQVFHPGNCDTRKFSRVQTERAKSQSIASNFKARFDFLPFDVHLHTKTNNSNSAALATVPIPLDVLAGQDLTELETKAVEAEKQLRAAEAALKKPPAGAEGKTASEEKEPAAKEEEITIAVVSETTAVKRNNARDAKPKAPIGVSPGHDGEEVNGNESDSSTDDEGGEDSEVDLDNIPASLADEDLGLRSGAGSPAPVMDDARSESSSSDSEYRPEGSASGSQMGSGYDNDTVVLGLRVYTSKDAPAVVGGQLRHEMKTSLAALANSAL
;
A
#
# COMPACT_ATOMS: atom_id res chain seq x y z
N MET A 1 31.13 43.56 -13.83
CA MET A 1 30.41 42.45 -13.15
C MET A 1 28.92 42.40 -13.45
N ASN A 2 28.14 43.48 -13.18
CA ASN A 2 26.67 43.46 -13.16
C ASN A 2 25.94 42.69 -14.28
N LEU A 3 26.34 42.82 -15.55
CA LEU A 3 25.67 42.12 -16.66
C LEU A 3 25.75 40.58 -16.55
N ARG A 4 26.85 40.03 -15.99
CA ARG A 4 27.03 38.59 -15.79
C ARG A 4 26.16 38.08 -14.63
N ASN A 5 26.00 38.87 -13.57
CA ASN A 5 25.09 38.56 -12.46
C ASN A 5 23.62 38.72 -12.87
N LYS A 6 23.27 39.71 -13.71
CA LYS A 6 21.91 39.84 -14.26
C LYS A 6 21.57 38.66 -15.18
N LYS A 7 22.52 38.18 -15.99
CA LYS A 7 22.35 36.91 -16.76
C LYS A 7 22.27 35.66 -15.87
N ARG A 8 23.06 35.52 -14.79
CA ARG A 8 22.90 34.38 -13.85
C ARG A 8 21.57 34.43 -13.09
N ARG A 9 21.09 35.61 -12.66
CA ARG A 9 19.76 35.76 -12.06
C ARG A 9 18.64 35.45 -13.06
N ALA A 10 18.72 35.95 -14.30
CA ALA A 10 17.76 35.62 -15.34
C ALA A 10 17.76 34.13 -15.71
N ALA A 11 18.94 33.48 -15.74
CA ALA A 11 19.02 32.03 -15.96
C ALA A 11 18.49 31.21 -14.77
N LYS A 12 18.73 31.64 -13.52
CA LYS A 12 18.19 30.94 -12.33
C LYS A 12 16.69 31.20 -12.15
N ALA A 13 16.19 32.38 -12.56
CA ALA A 13 14.76 32.66 -12.66
C ALA A 13 14.12 31.82 -13.75
N LYS A 14 14.70 31.74 -14.96
CA LYS A 14 14.19 30.90 -16.04
C LYS A 14 14.33 29.39 -15.80
N ALA A 15 15.16 28.99 -14.84
CA ALA A 15 15.20 27.62 -14.31
C ALA A 15 14.16 27.38 -13.19
N ALA A 16 13.65 28.44 -12.55
CA ALA A 16 12.54 28.37 -11.59
C ALA A 16 11.18 28.46 -12.29
N GLU A 17 11.05 29.30 -13.33
CA GLU A 17 9.97 29.25 -14.35
C GLU A 17 10.01 27.95 -15.18
N ALA A 18 11.02 27.08 -14.96
CA ALA A 18 11.10 25.73 -15.50
C ALA A 18 10.84 24.64 -14.43
N LEU A 19 10.19 25.00 -13.32
CA LEU A 19 9.11 24.16 -12.77
C LEU A 19 8.00 24.11 -13.82
N ALA A 20 8.25 23.38 -14.91
CA ALA A 20 7.30 23.24 -15.99
C ALA A 20 6.20 22.32 -15.49
N SER A 21 4.99 22.87 -15.34
CA SER A 21 3.79 22.11 -15.01
C SER A 21 3.75 20.80 -15.81
N PHE A 22 3.49 19.71 -15.10
CA PHE A 22 3.50 18.38 -15.69
C PHE A 22 2.23 18.22 -16.54
N ALA A 23 2.17 18.86 -17.71
CA ALA A 23 1.15 18.54 -18.70
C ALA A 23 1.62 17.32 -19.49
N GLN A 24 0.90 16.21 -19.36
CA GLN A 24 0.98 15.10 -20.31
C GLN A 24 0.41 15.56 -21.68
N GLN A 25 0.81 14.93 -22.78
CA GLN A 25 0.09 15.14 -24.05
C GLN A 25 -1.31 14.53 -23.96
N GLU A 26 -2.28 15.03 -24.72
CA GLU A 26 -3.72 14.63 -24.66
C GLU A 26 -4.02 13.16 -25.07
N LYS A 27 -3.01 12.29 -25.11
CA LYS A 27 -3.18 10.85 -25.12
C LYS A 27 -3.67 10.41 -23.74
N ARG A 28 -4.99 10.19 -23.64
CA ARG A 28 -5.74 9.68 -22.49
C ARG A 28 -4.90 8.93 -21.46
N ALA A 29 -4.97 9.37 -20.21
CA ALA A 29 -4.48 8.64 -19.06
C ALA A 29 -4.98 7.18 -19.00
N GLY A 30 -4.20 6.32 -18.37
CA GLY A 30 -4.49 4.90 -18.33
C GLY A 30 -3.70 4.13 -17.27
N LEU A 31 -3.86 2.82 -17.38
CA LEU A 31 -3.09 1.81 -16.67
C LEU A 31 -1.75 1.65 -17.39
N LEU A 32 -0.62 1.75 -16.68
CA LEU A 32 0.72 1.72 -17.28
C LEU A 32 0.98 0.38 -17.99
N VAL A 33 1.09 0.38 -19.31
CA VAL A 33 1.28 -0.83 -20.13
C VAL A 33 2.73 -1.31 -20.10
N THR A 34 3.06 -2.08 -19.06
CA THR A 34 4.31 -2.86 -18.98
C THR A 34 4.14 -4.23 -19.67
N LYS A 35 5.25 -4.90 -20.01
CA LYS A 35 5.22 -6.25 -20.62
C LYS A 35 4.69 -7.29 -19.64
N GLU A 36 4.97 -7.05 -18.37
CA GLU A 36 4.57 -7.84 -17.22
C GLU A 36 3.05 -7.75 -17.04
N LEU A 37 2.48 -6.55 -17.23
CA LEU A 37 1.03 -6.37 -17.28
C LEU A 37 0.42 -7.04 -18.51
N GLU A 38 0.94 -6.83 -19.73
CA GLU A 38 0.42 -7.49 -20.95
C GLU A 38 0.36 -9.01 -20.78
N LYS A 39 1.40 -9.61 -20.19
CA LYS A 39 1.44 -11.02 -19.80
C LYS A 39 0.33 -11.37 -18.81
N ALA A 40 0.22 -10.65 -17.69
CA ALA A 40 -0.79 -10.92 -16.65
C ALA A 40 -2.23 -10.79 -17.19
N LEU A 41 -2.50 -9.81 -18.07
CA LEU A 41 -3.78 -9.63 -18.74
C LEU A 41 -4.12 -10.82 -19.65
N ALA A 42 -3.13 -11.36 -20.38
CA ALA A 42 -3.31 -12.55 -21.23
C ALA A 42 -3.53 -13.82 -20.40
N GLU A 43 -2.78 -14.00 -19.32
CA GLU A 43 -2.93 -15.12 -18.39
C GLU A 43 -4.29 -15.10 -17.69
N CYS A 44 -4.76 -13.92 -17.25
CA CYS A 44 -6.10 -13.73 -16.70
C CYS A 44 -7.21 -14.13 -17.68
N LYS A 45 -7.11 -13.74 -18.96
CA LYS A 45 -8.09 -14.13 -20.00
C LYS A 45 -8.13 -15.65 -20.20
N ALA A 46 -6.96 -16.27 -20.40
CA ALA A 46 -6.86 -17.72 -20.55
C ALA A 46 -7.36 -18.49 -19.31
N LEU A 47 -7.17 -17.92 -18.11
CA LEU A 47 -7.64 -18.47 -16.84
C LEU A 47 -9.16 -18.47 -16.76
N VAL A 48 -9.80 -17.33 -17.06
CA VAL A 48 -11.27 -17.18 -17.07
C VAL A 48 -11.90 -18.07 -18.15
N GLU A 49 -11.34 -18.12 -19.36
CA GLU A 49 -11.81 -19.01 -20.43
C GLU A 49 -11.75 -20.49 -20.03
N ARG A 50 -10.65 -20.93 -19.39
CA ARG A 50 -10.49 -22.29 -18.87
C ARG A 50 -11.53 -22.63 -17.81
N ILE A 51 -11.68 -21.76 -16.79
CA ILE A 51 -12.71 -21.89 -15.76
C ILE A 51 -14.10 -22.00 -16.40
N ALA A 52 -14.40 -21.11 -17.34
CA ALA A 52 -15.70 -20.99 -17.98
C ALA A 52 -16.02 -22.18 -18.90
N LYS A 53 -14.99 -22.84 -19.46
CA LYS A 53 -15.11 -24.12 -20.18
C LYS A 53 -15.38 -25.29 -19.23
N ASP A 54 -14.61 -25.41 -18.16
CA ASP A 54 -14.75 -26.53 -17.20
C ASP A 54 -16.09 -26.47 -16.46
N CYS A 55 -16.53 -25.28 -16.07
CA CYS A 55 -17.85 -25.03 -15.49
C CYS A 55 -19.00 -25.49 -16.41
N ARG A 56 -18.92 -25.15 -17.71
CA ARG A 56 -19.89 -25.62 -18.73
C ARG A 56 -19.84 -27.14 -18.90
N ALA A 57 -18.65 -27.73 -18.96
CA ALA A 57 -18.47 -29.18 -19.12
C ALA A 57 -19.03 -29.99 -17.94
N GLN A 58 -18.92 -29.47 -16.71
CA GLN A 58 -19.50 -30.07 -15.50
C GLN A 58 -20.97 -29.71 -15.26
N ASN A 59 -21.56 -28.83 -16.08
CA ASN A 59 -22.85 -28.17 -15.82
C ASN A 59 -22.96 -27.59 -14.40
N ARG A 60 -21.91 -26.91 -13.96
CA ARG A 60 -21.81 -26.24 -12.64
C ARG A 60 -21.41 -24.79 -12.85
N ARG A 61 -22.03 -23.88 -12.11
CA ARG A 61 -21.53 -22.49 -12.02
C ARG A 61 -20.20 -22.45 -11.28
N PHE A 62 -19.36 -21.49 -11.62
CA PHE A 62 -18.08 -21.32 -10.94
C PHE A 62 -18.32 -21.11 -9.44
N ARG A 63 -17.66 -21.94 -8.62
CA ARG A 63 -17.45 -21.70 -7.20
C ARG A 63 -15.95 -21.59 -7.03
N TRP A 64 -15.53 -20.64 -6.20
CA TRP A 64 -14.14 -20.24 -6.06
C TRP A 64 -13.26 -21.49 -5.78
N GLY A 65 -13.56 -22.23 -4.71
CA GLY A 65 -12.90 -23.50 -4.39
C GLY A 65 -13.29 -24.74 -5.22
N ALA A 66 -13.72 -24.60 -6.47
CA ALA A 66 -14.08 -25.72 -7.35
C ALA A 66 -13.37 -25.75 -8.72
N ALA A 67 -12.63 -24.70 -9.08
CA ALA A 67 -11.75 -24.75 -10.25
C ALA A 67 -10.41 -25.38 -9.88
N LEU A 68 -10.01 -26.43 -10.60
CA LEU A 68 -8.85 -27.29 -10.28
C LEU A 68 -7.48 -26.55 -10.28
N LEU A 69 -7.47 -25.27 -10.67
CA LEU A 69 -6.29 -24.45 -10.93
C LEU A 69 -6.44 -23.01 -10.40
N VAL A 70 -7.49 -22.72 -9.62
CA VAL A 70 -7.71 -21.43 -8.95
C VAL A 70 -8.32 -21.67 -7.57
N ASP A 71 -7.47 -21.54 -6.56
CA ASP A 71 -7.78 -20.83 -5.32
C ASP A 71 -9.01 -21.35 -4.51
N VAL A 72 -8.77 -22.33 -3.64
CA VAL A 72 -9.71 -22.77 -2.59
C VAL A 72 -9.65 -21.86 -1.34
N GLU A 73 -9.40 -20.57 -1.56
CA GLU A 73 -8.84 -19.69 -0.51
C GLU A 73 -9.73 -18.51 -0.15
N PHE A 74 -10.61 -18.10 -1.08
CA PHE A 74 -11.64 -17.06 -0.86
C PHE A 74 -13.07 -17.58 -1.10
N ASP A 75 -13.42 -18.73 -0.50
CA ASP A 75 -14.77 -19.32 -0.58
C ASP A 75 -15.69 -18.75 0.52
N LEU A 76 -16.35 -17.62 0.23
CA LEU A 76 -17.24 -16.90 1.16
C LEU A 76 -18.33 -17.79 1.82
N GLU A 77 -18.75 -18.87 1.15
CA GLU A 77 -19.84 -19.74 1.60
C GLU A 77 -19.36 -20.86 2.55
N ASN A 78 -18.13 -21.36 2.40
CA ASN A 78 -17.53 -22.36 3.33
C ASN A 78 -16.60 -21.71 4.37
N ASP A 79 -15.73 -20.80 3.93
CA ASP A 79 -14.62 -20.22 4.70
C ASP A 79 -14.95 -18.78 5.14
N ARG A 80 -16.23 -18.52 5.42
CA ARG A 80 -16.80 -17.19 5.71
C ARG A 80 -15.90 -16.32 6.61
N GLU A 81 -15.55 -16.83 7.79
CA GLU A 81 -14.82 -16.06 8.80
C GLU A 81 -13.40 -15.71 8.31
N LEU A 82 -12.77 -16.61 7.53
CA LEU A 82 -11.43 -16.41 6.97
C LEU A 82 -11.41 -15.40 5.81
N CYS A 83 -12.56 -15.12 5.21
CA CYS A 83 -12.75 -14.09 4.18
C CYS A 83 -13.17 -12.74 4.78
N LEU A 84 -13.77 -12.72 5.98
CA LEU A 84 -14.21 -11.50 6.67
C LEU A 84 -13.11 -10.88 7.53
N PHE A 85 -12.29 -11.69 8.19
CA PHE A 85 -11.37 -11.27 9.24
C PHE A 85 -9.92 -11.71 9.00
N GLY A 86 -8.99 -10.94 9.58
CA GLY A 86 -7.57 -11.27 9.66
C GLY A 86 -7.26 -12.41 10.64
N LEU A 87 -6.03 -12.46 11.14
CA LEU A 87 -5.59 -13.46 12.12
C LEU A 87 -5.99 -13.10 13.56
N SER A 88 -6.07 -11.80 13.89
CA SER A 88 -6.50 -11.34 15.21
C SER A 88 -7.99 -11.62 15.46
N ALA A 89 -8.29 -12.29 16.58
CA ALA A 89 -9.66 -12.65 16.94
C ALA A 89 -10.51 -11.48 17.46
N ASN A 90 -9.93 -10.30 17.66
CA ASN A 90 -10.56 -9.15 18.31
C ASN A 90 -11.51 -8.37 17.37
N ASP A 91 -11.20 -8.29 16.07
CA ASP A 91 -11.91 -7.42 15.12
C ASP A 91 -13.11 -8.13 14.45
N ARG A 92 -14.06 -8.61 15.28
CA ARG A 92 -15.29 -9.29 14.80
C ARG A 92 -16.49 -8.35 14.68
N ASN A 93 -16.24 -7.18 14.12
CA ASN A 93 -17.23 -6.10 13.99
C ASN A 93 -18.27 -6.40 12.89
N PHE A 94 -17.88 -7.06 11.79
CA PHE A 94 -18.78 -7.36 10.67
C PHE A 94 -19.65 -8.59 10.89
N ARG A 95 -20.97 -8.47 10.70
CA ARG A 95 -21.94 -9.56 10.87
C ARG A 95 -22.97 -9.64 9.74
N PRO A 96 -22.55 -9.90 8.48
CA PRO A 96 -23.50 -10.23 7.41
C PRO A 96 -24.35 -11.44 7.79
N SER A 97 -25.62 -11.49 7.38
CA SER A 97 -26.50 -12.60 7.70
C SER A 97 -26.24 -13.85 6.84
N GLY A 98 -25.73 -13.66 5.62
CA GLY A 98 -25.51 -14.76 4.68
C GLY A 98 -24.64 -14.40 3.50
N VAL A 99 -24.50 -15.37 2.60
CA VAL A 99 -23.81 -15.27 1.31
C VAL A 99 -24.73 -15.85 0.25
N GLU A 100 -24.95 -15.09 -0.82
CA GLU A 100 -25.79 -15.47 -1.94
C GLU A 100 -25.05 -15.24 -3.27
N ARG A 101 -25.57 -15.81 -4.35
CA ARG A 101 -25.06 -15.50 -5.69
C ARG A 101 -25.75 -14.25 -6.25
N VAL A 102 -25.03 -13.51 -7.08
CA VAL A 102 -25.56 -12.35 -7.84
C VAL A 102 -26.93 -12.66 -8.47
N THR A 103 -27.03 -13.78 -9.21
CA THR A 103 -28.28 -14.28 -9.84
C THR A 103 -29.36 -14.86 -8.89
N LYS A 104 -29.22 -14.66 -7.57
CA LYS A 104 -30.25 -14.93 -6.55
C LYS A 104 -30.78 -13.64 -5.94
N ILE A 105 -29.88 -12.69 -5.72
CA ILE A 105 -30.15 -11.33 -5.25
C ILE A 105 -30.88 -10.54 -6.35
N PHE A 106 -30.33 -10.54 -7.56
CA PHE A 106 -30.81 -9.77 -8.70
C PHE A 106 -31.55 -10.66 -9.72
N PRO A 107 -32.71 -10.23 -10.26
CA PRO A 107 -33.42 -10.97 -11.30
C PRO A 107 -32.68 -10.96 -12.65
N GLU A 108 -32.17 -9.80 -13.10
CA GLU A 108 -31.52 -9.63 -14.40
C GLU A 108 -30.16 -8.90 -14.27
N PRO A 109 -29.20 -9.49 -13.53
CA PRO A 109 -27.94 -8.82 -13.21
C PRO A 109 -27.11 -8.48 -14.45
N SER A 110 -26.67 -7.22 -14.51
CA SER A 110 -25.61 -6.77 -15.41
C SER A 110 -24.36 -6.40 -14.61
N PHE A 111 -23.21 -6.36 -15.26
CA PHE A 111 -21.99 -5.83 -14.65
C PHE A 111 -22.02 -4.30 -14.63
N PHE A 112 -22.35 -3.71 -15.79
CA PHE A 112 -22.60 -2.29 -16.02
C PHE A 112 -24.02 -2.15 -16.60
N VAL A 113 -24.84 -1.21 -16.13
CA VAL A 113 -26.22 -1.03 -16.63
C VAL A 113 -26.27 0.02 -17.75
N ASP A 114 -25.92 1.26 -17.43
CA ASP A 114 -25.93 2.41 -18.35
C ASP A 114 -24.55 3.09 -18.48
N GLY A 115 -23.58 2.75 -17.64
CA GLY A 115 -22.20 3.16 -17.82
C GLY A 115 -21.28 2.68 -16.70
N VAL A 116 -20.46 3.61 -16.23
CA VAL A 116 -19.71 3.56 -14.97
C VAL A 116 -19.74 4.99 -14.47
N ASP A 117 -20.64 5.30 -13.53
CA ASP A 117 -20.72 6.62 -12.93
C ASP A 117 -20.19 6.62 -11.49
N SER A 118 -19.75 7.77 -10.99
CA SER A 118 -19.48 7.92 -9.56
C SER A 118 -20.74 7.72 -8.72
N ASN A 119 -21.91 8.08 -9.28
CA ASN A 119 -23.21 7.95 -8.63
C ASN A 119 -23.69 6.51 -8.46
N ASP A 120 -23.07 5.53 -9.13
CA ASP A 120 -23.29 4.12 -8.83
C ASP A 120 -22.72 3.76 -7.44
N ILE A 121 -21.62 4.37 -7.02
CA ILE A 121 -20.90 3.94 -5.81
C ILE A 121 -21.62 4.38 -4.54
N VAL A 122 -21.96 3.38 -3.71
CA VAL A 122 -22.45 3.57 -2.34
C VAL A 122 -21.76 2.60 -1.38
N GLN A 123 -21.18 3.15 -0.31
CA GLN A 123 -20.49 2.42 0.75
C GLN A 123 -21.42 1.57 1.65
N GLY A 124 -20.83 0.53 2.26
CA GLY A 124 -21.46 -0.28 3.31
C GLY A 124 -21.02 0.15 4.73
N PRO A 125 -21.11 -0.75 5.74
CA PRO A 125 -20.65 -0.50 7.10
C PRO A 125 -19.15 -0.78 7.30
N LEU A 126 -18.37 -0.83 6.22
CA LEU A 126 -16.93 -1.10 6.23
C LEU A 126 -16.15 0.22 6.16
N GLY A 127 -14.95 0.26 6.76
CA GLY A 127 -14.08 1.44 6.79
C GLY A 127 -13.27 1.67 5.51
N ASP A 128 -13.76 1.24 4.34
CA ASP A 128 -13.06 1.27 3.05
C ASP A 128 -13.40 2.52 2.20
N CYS A 129 -13.80 3.62 2.85
CA CYS A 129 -14.16 4.87 2.17
C CYS A 129 -13.10 5.38 1.20
N TYR A 130 -11.82 5.23 1.54
CA TYR A 130 -10.71 5.58 0.66
C TYR A 130 -10.72 4.78 -0.65
N PHE A 131 -11.09 3.50 -0.62
CA PHE A 131 -11.17 2.64 -1.79
C PHE A 131 -12.37 3.02 -2.68
N LEU A 132 -13.53 3.31 -2.07
CA LEU A 132 -14.72 3.73 -2.81
C LEU A 132 -14.62 5.17 -3.34
N SER A 133 -13.90 6.05 -2.63
CA SER A 133 -13.49 7.36 -3.13
C SER A 133 -12.47 7.23 -4.28
N ALA A 134 -11.52 6.29 -4.20
CA ALA A 134 -10.61 5.99 -5.30
C ALA A 134 -11.37 5.53 -6.55
N LEU A 135 -12.33 4.61 -6.42
CA LEU A 135 -13.20 4.20 -7.53
C LEU A 135 -14.00 5.37 -8.09
N SER A 136 -14.62 6.19 -7.24
CA SER A 136 -15.38 7.39 -7.62
C SER A 136 -14.54 8.40 -8.38
N THR A 137 -13.30 8.60 -7.95
CA THR A 137 -12.34 9.46 -8.65
C THR A 137 -11.91 8.84 -9.99
N MET A 138 -11.79 7.52 -10.08
CA MET A 138 -11.42 6.81 -11.31
C MET A 138 -12.51 6.78 -12.38
N THR A 139 -13.81 6.87 -12.04
CA THR A 139 -14.90 6.95 -13.05
C THR A 139 -14.78 8.18 -13.95
N THR A 140 -14.15 9.25 -13.44
CA THR A 140 -13.90 10.50 -14.18
C THR A 140 -13.02 10.33 -15.42
N SER A 141 -12.31 9.21 -15.55
CA SER A 141 -11.33 8.95 -16.62
C SER A 141 -11.83 7.88 -17.59
N ASP A 142 -12.25 8.31 -18.79
CA ASP A 142 -12.73 7.48 -19.91
C ASP A 142 -12.09 6.06 -19.97
N GLY A 143 -12.89 5.04 -19.69
CA GLY A 143 -12.52 3.65 -19.86
C GLY A 143 -11.56 3.09 -18.79
N LEU A 144 -11.31 3.79 -17.67
CA LEU A 144 -10.29 3.37 -16.70
C LEU A 144 -10.72 2.16 -15.86
N ILE A 145 -11.98 2.10 -15.43
CA ILE A 145 -12.53 0.93 -14.70
C ILE A 145 -12.59 -0.30 -15.63
N GLU A 146 -12.99 -0.10 -16.88
CA GLU A 146 -13.13 -1.17 -17.87
C GLU A 146 -11.77 -1.73 -18.32
N LYS A 147 -10.69 -0.95 -18.28
CA LYS A 147 -9.31 -1.41 -18.57
C LYS A 147 -8.85 -2.51 -17.60
N PHE A 148 -9.19 -2.41 -16.31
CA PHE A 148 -8.83 -3.44 -15.32
C PHE A 148 -9.87 -4.58 -15.21
N CYS A 149 -11.08 -4.41 -15.77
CA CYS A 149 -12.10 -5.45 -15.88
C CYS A 149 -11.80 -6.47 -17.00
N VAL A 150 -10.64 -7.14 -16.92
CA VAL A 150 -9.97 -7.86 -18.02
C VAL A 150 -10.81 -8.94 -18.73
N ALA A 151 -11.56 -9.73 -17.96
CA ALA A 151 -12.30 -10.91 -18.43
C ALA A 151 -13.42 -11.29 -17.45
N ARG A 152 -14.59 -11.69 -17.96
CA ARG A 152 -15.75 -12.11 -17.15
C ARG A 152 -16.65 -13.10 -17.90
N ASP A 153 -17.44 -13.87 -17.15
CA ASP A 153 -18.52 -14.72 -17.68
C ASP A 153 -19.66 -14.76 -16.65
N GLU A 154 -20.68 -13.93 -16.88
CA GLU A 154 -21.81 -13.70 -16.00
C GLU A 154 -22.74 -14.92 -15.91
N LYS A 155 -22.78 -15.74 -16.98
CA LYS A 155 -23.63 -16.94 -17.08
C LYS A 155 -23.06 -18.12 -16.28
N VAL A 156 -21.74 -18.31 -16.37
CA VAL A 156 -20.98 -19.20 -15.47
C VAL A 156 -20.98 -18.65 -14.04
N GLY A 157 -21.10 -17.34 -13.87
CA GLY A 157 -21.08 -16.67 -12.58
C GLY A 157 -19.67 -16.62 -12.00
N VAL A 158 -18.69 -16.30 -12.85
CA VAL A 158 -17.32 -16.00 -12.38
C VAL A 158 -17.40 -14.78 -11.44
N TYR A 159 -16.67 -14.82 -10.32
CA TYR A 159 -16.72 -13.86 -9.19
C TYR A 159 -18.06 -13.74 -8.42
N GLY A 160 -19.22 -14.02 -9.05
CA GLY A 160 -20.59 -13.68 -8.61
C GLY A 160 -21.19 -14.34 -7.34
N TYR A 161 -20.50 -14.23 -6.21
CA TYR A 161 -21.00 -14.47 -4.84
C TYR A 161 -20.77 -13.21 -3.99
N LEU A 162 -21.76 -12.77 -3.20
CA LEU A 162 -21.69 -11.56 -2.37
C LEU A 162 -22.27 -11.81 -0.97
N TYR A 163 -21.86 -11.00 0.01
CA TYR A 163 -22.43 -11.00 1.35
C TYR A 163 -23.76 -10.25 1.39
N THR A 164 -24.72 -10.76 2.17
CA THR A 164 -26.07 -10.18 2.30
C THR A 164 -26.40 -9.80 3.74
N SER A 165 -27.01 -8.63 3.91
CA SER A 165 -27.43 -8.04 5.20
C SER A 165 -28.73 -8.63 5.76
N ILE A 166 -29.44 -9.46 4.99
CA ILE A 166 -30.81 -9.88 5.29
C ILE A 166 -30.90 -11.41 5.52
N PRO A 167 -31.32 -11.86 6.72
CA PRO A 167 -31.33 -13.27 7.13
C PRO A 167 -32.40 -14.08 6.40
N LYS A 168 -32.39 -15.41 6.55
CA LYS A 168 -33.45 -16.27 6.00
C LYS A 168 -34.74 -16.07 6.79
N PHE A 169 -35.89 -16.36 6.17
CA PHE A 169 -37.19 -16.21 6.80
C PHE A 169 -37.32 -17.02 8.11
N GLU A 170 -36.72 -18.21 8.14
CA GLU A 170 -36.66 -19.08 9.33
C GLU A 170 -35.81 -18.52 10.48
N GLU A 171 -34.92 -17.57 10.21
CA GLU A 171 -34.01 -16.95 11.19
C GLU A 171 -34.63 -15.68 11.83
N LEU A 172 -35.73 -15.16 11.26
CA LEU A 172 -36.51 -14.05 11.80
C LEU A 172 -37.30 -14.44 13.05
N THR A 173 -37.47 -13.49 13.97
CA THR A 173 -38.37 -13.64 15.12
C THR A 173 -39.85 -13.75 14.68
N PRO A 174 -40.74 -14.32 15.52
CA PRO A 174 -42.17 -14.37 15.22
C PRO A 174 -42.83 -12.99 15.00
N ALA A 175 -42.25 -11.91 15.53
CA ALA A 175 -42.71 -10.54 15.30
C ALA A 175 -42.37 -10.09 13.87
N GLU A 176 -41.10 -10.20 13.46
CA GLU A 176 -40.63 -9.84 12.12
C GLU A 176 -41.31 -10.68 11.03
N GLN A 177 -41.44 -12.00 11.24
CA GLN A 177 -42.20 -12.87 10.34
C GLN A 177 -43.66 -12.37 10.15
N SER A 178 -44.25 -11.76 11.18
CA SER A 178 -45.62 -11.24 11.13
C SER A 178 -45.74 -9.93 10.34
N LEU A 179 -44.66 -9.13 10.24
CA LEU A 179 -44.61 -7.96 9.34
C LEU A 179 -44.77 -8.38 7.87
N TYR A 180 -44.16 -9.50 7.49
CA TYR A 180 -44.29 -10.11 6.16
C TYR A 180 -45.51 -11.06 6.05
N HIS A 181 -46.53 -10.88 6.90
CA HIS A 181 -47.76 -11.71 6.97
C HIS A 181 -47.52 -13.22 7.12
N ARG A 182 -46.33 -13.61 7.58
CA ARG A 182 -45.77 -14.97 7.61
C ARG A 182 -45.62 -15.64 6.24
N ASP A 183 -45.61 -14.86 5.15
CA ASP A 183 -45.34 -15.35 3.80
C ASP A 183 -43.84 -15.28 3.48
N LYS A 184 -43.20 -16.46 3.52
CA LYS A 184 -41.80 -16.66 3.12
C LYS A 184 -41.54 -16.25 1.67
N ASN A 185 -42.47 -16.44 0.74
CA ASN A 185 -42.28 -16.08 -0.66
C ASN A 185 -42.27 -14.57 -0.85
N PHE A 186 -43.19 -13.86 -0.18
CA PHE A 186 -43.22 -12.40 -0.15
C PHE A 186 -41.93 -11.82 0.44
N TYR A 187 -41.45 -12.36 1.57
CA TYR A 187 -40.17 -11.94 2.16
C TYR A 187 -38.96 -12.18 1.22
N ASN A 188 -38.89 -13.34 0.57
CA ASN A 188 -37.81 -13.66 -0.38
C ASN A 188 -37.92 -12.91 -1.73
N SER A 189 -39.05 -12.26 -2.02
CA SER A 189 -39.22 -11.45 -3.23
C SER A 189 -39.07 -9.94 -2.98
N SER A 190 -39.33 -9.47 -1.76
CA SER A 190 -39.27 -8.05 -1.38
C SER A 190 -38.01 -7.67 -0.60
N ALA A 191 -37.62 -8.44 0.41
CA ALA A 191 -36.49 -8.10 1.28
C ALA A 191 -35.16 -8.68 0.76
N ARG A 192 -35.09 -10.01 0.51
CA ARG A 192 -33.83 -10.69 0.12
C ARG A 192 -33.44 -10.52 -1.35
N LYS A 193 -33.75 -9.35 -1.95
CA LYS A 193 -33.47 -9.05 -3.35
C LYS A 193 -33.01 -7.61 -3.55
N GLY A 194 -32.30 -7.42 -4.65
CA GLY A 194 -31.82 -6.11 -5.09
C GLY A 194 -30.72 -5.54 -4.22
N THR A 195 -30.29 -4.33 -4.58
CA THR A 195 -29.02 -3.75 -4.12
C THR A 195 -28.97 -3.51 -2.61
N LYS A 196 -30.11 -3.16 -2.01
CA LYS A 196 -30.26 -2.93 -0.55
C LYS A 196 -30.14 -4.20 0.30
N SER A 197 -30.09 -5.39 -0.31
CA SER A 197 -29.90 -6.67 0.40
C SER A 197 -28.42 -7.08 0.54
N LEU A 198 -27.50 -6.34 -0.10
CA LEU A 198 -26.05 -6.48 0.10
C LEU A 198 -25.64 -6.01 1.50
N TYR A 199 -24.50 -6.52 1.99
CA TYR A 199 -23.96 -6.13 3.30
C TYR A 199 -22.86 -5.06 3.23
N PHE A 200 -21.98 -5.13 2.25
CA PHE A 200 -20.86 -4.20 2.06
C PHE A 200 -21.23 -3.15 0.99
N SER A 201 -20.28 -2.69 0.16
CA SER A 201 -20.57 -1.76 -0.94
C SER A 201 -21.68 -2.27 -1.88
N ARG A 202 -22.30 -1.35 -2.62
CA ARG A 202 -23.41 -1.64 -3.53
C ARG A 202 -23.50 -0.60 -4.65
N SER A 203 -24.04 -0.99 -5.81
CA SER A 203 -24.48 0.01 -6.80
C SER A 203 -25.74 0.74 -6.28
N SER A 204 -25.90 2.02 -6.55
CA SER A 204 -27.19 2.73 -6.40
C SER A 204 -28.20 2.20 -7.44
N THR A 205 -27.70 1.95 -8.66
CA THR A 205 -28.40 1.36 -9.81
C THR A 205 -28.78 -0.11 -9.56
N GLU A 206 -30.06 -0.43 -9.72
CA GLU A 206 -30.62 -1.76 -9.41
C GLU A 206 -30.36 -2.78 -10.53
N ASN A 207 -30.01 -4.02 -10.16
CA ASN A 207 -29.39 -5.07 -11.01
C ASN A 207 -27.93 -4.84 -11.43
N GLU A 208 -27.30 -3.72 -11.07
CA GLU A 208 -25.88 -3.52 -11.33
C GLU A 208 -24.99 -4.20 -10.26
N THR A 209 -23.77 -4.59 -10.66
CA THR A 209 -22.91 -5.44 -9.83
C THR A 209 -21.41 -5.13 -9.86
N TRP A 210 -20.92 -4.12 -10.60
CA TRP A 210 -19.48 -3.88 -10.68
C TRP A 210 -18.87 -3.46 -9.33
N VAL A 211 -19.48 -2.49 -8.63
CA VAL A 211 -19.00 -1.98 -7.32
C VAL A 211 -18.75 -3.12 -6.31
N PRO A 212 -19.75 -3.95 -5.92
CA PRO A 212 -19.55 -5.02 -4.95
C PRO A 212 -18.68 -6.19 -5.44
N LEU A 213 -18.50 -6.36 -6.76
CA LEU A 213 -17.58 -7.37 -7.29
C LEU A 213 -16.13 -6.88 -7.31
N ILE A 214 -15.90 -5.56 -7.39
CA ILE A 214 -14.58 -4.92 -7.40
C ILE A 214 -14.07 -4.71 -5.96
N GLU A 215 -14.91 -4.24 -5.04
CA GLU A 215 -14.62 -4.27 -3.58
C GLU A 215 -14.22 -5.68 -3.14
N LYS A 216 -15.01 -6.69 -3.50
CA LYS A 216 -14.69 -8.10 -3.21
C LYS A 216 -13.34 -8.53 -3.82
N ALA A 217 -12.99 -8.05 -5.01
CA ALA A 217 -11.71 -8.37 -5.64
C ALA A 217 -10.53 -7.71 -4.91
N TYR A 218 -10.73 -6.50 -4.37
CA TYR A 218 -9.75 -5.78 -3.55
C TYR A 218 -9.60 -6.40 -2.16
N ALA A 219 -10.71 -6.70 -1.47
CA ALA A 219 -10.72 -7.50 -0.23
C ALA A 219 -9.99 -8.84 -0.41
N LYS A 220 -10.14 -9.48 -1.58
CA LYS A 220 -9.37 -10.69 -1.90
C LYS A 220 -7.89 -10.40 -2.16
N LEU A 221 -7.54 -9.31 -2.84
CA LEU A 221 -6.15 -8.90 -3.11
C LEU A 221 -5.37 -8.66 -1.81
N HIS A 222 -6.04 -8.14 -0.78
CA HIS A 222 -5.49 -7.94 0.57
C HIS A 222 -5.97 -9.00 1.60
N GLY A 223 -6.47 -10.16 1.14
CA GLY A 223 -6.65 -11.37 1.96
C GLY A 223 -7.95 -11.54 2.75
N ASP A 224 -8.64 -10.46 3.10
CA ASP A 224 -9.98 -10.41 3.70
C ASP A 224 -10.57 -8.98 3.68
N TYR A 225 -11.85 -8.85 4.03
CA TYR A 225 -12.54 -7.55 4.11
C TYR A 225 -12.03 -6.65 5.27
N ALA A 226 -11.57 -7.20 6.39
CA ALA A 226 -11.02 -6.39 7.48
C ALA A 226 -9.70 -5.70 7.06
N SER A 227 -8.86 -6.39 6.30
CA SER A 227 -7.55 -5.91 5.81
C SER A 227 -7.64 -4.78 4.78
N ILE A 228 -8.83 -4.47 4.26
CA ILE A 228 -9.09 -3.27 3.43
C ILE A 228 -9.76 -2.13 4.21
N SER A 229 -10.00 -2.27 5.52
CA SER A 229 -10.49 -1.18 6.38
C SER A 229 -9.37 -0.17 6.66
N GLY A 230 -9.64 1.12 6.44
CA GLY A 230 -8.70 2.23 6.67
C GLY A 230 -7.61 2.38 5.61
N GLY A 231 -7.37 3.61 5.14
CA GLY A 231 -6.37 3.90 4.11
C GLY A 231 -6.48 5.31 3.53
N PHE A 232 -5.67 5.57 2.50
CA PHE A 232 -5.68 6.81 1.72
C PHE A 232 -6.12 6.51 0.30
N SER A 233 -6.95 7.38 -0.30
CA SER A 233 -7.60 7.09 -1.59
C SER A 233 -6.56 6.84 -2.68
N CYS A 234 -5.50 7.63 -2.64
CA CYS A 234 -4.38 7.56 -3.55
C CYS A 234 -3.55 6.27 -3.44
N GLU A 235 -3.64 5.49 -2.36
CA GLU A 235 -3.06 4.13 -2.30
C GLU A 235 -3.87 3.17 -3.16
N ALA A 236 -5.20 3.18 -3.03
CA ALA A 236 -6.09 2.38 -3.87
C ALA A 236 -6.00 2.78 -5.36
N ILE A 237 -5.82 4.07 -5.67
CA ILE A 237 -5.56 4.51 -7.05
C ILE A 237 -4.20 3.96 -7.54
N GLU A 238 -3.12 3.99 -6.74
CA GLU A 238 -1.84 3.33 -7.11
C GLU A 238 -2.05 1.84 -7.42
N ASP A 239 -2.80 1.13 -6.58
CA ASP A 239 -3.04 -0.32 -6.69
C ASP A 239 -3.82 -0.69 -7.95
N LEU A 240 -4.80 0.13 -8.32
CA LEU A 240 -5.68 -0.09 -9.48
C LEU A 240 -5.11 0.45 -10.81
N THR A 241 -4.11 1.35 -10.78
CA THR A 241 -3.61 2.05 -11.99
C THR A 241 -2.10 1.92 -12.26
N GLY A 242 -1.31 1.52 -11.26
CA GLY A 242 0.16 1.62 -11.32
C GLY A 242 0.70 3.06 -11.31
N GLY A 243 -0.16 4.04 -11.00
CA GLY A 243 0.16 5.45 -10.87
C GLY A 243 1.13 5.79 -9.74
N VAL A 244 1.31 7.08 -9.46
CA VAL A 244 2.19 7.58 -8.39
C VAL A 244 1.51 8.69 -7.61
N SER A 245 1.39 8.48 -6.30
CA SER A 245 0.60 9.35 -5.42
C SER A 245 1.44 10.28 -4.55
N THR A 246 1.02 11.55 -4.47
CA THR A 246 1.67 12.60 -3.68
C THR A 246 0.66 13.22 -2.73
N PHE A 247 1.03 13.29 -1.44
CA PHE A 247 0.28 13.99 -0.40
C PHE A 247 0.64 15.47 -0.40
N ILE A 248 -0.36 16.35 -0.43
CA ILE A 248 -0.22 17.81 -0.48
C ILE A 248 -1.07 18.41 0.65
N PRO A 249 -0.48 18.78 1.79
CA PRO A 249 -1.18 19.54 2.83
C PRO A 249 -1.63 20.89 2.26
N THR A 250 -2.88 21.27 2.46
CA THR A 250 -3.44 22.52 1.90
C THR A 250 -2.70 23.76 2.40
N LYS A 251 -2.36 23.78 3.68
CA LYS A 251 -1.52 24.81 4.33
C LYS A 251 -0.11 24.98 3.74
N ASP A 252 0.40 23.99 2.98
CA ASP A 252 1.70 24.06 2.32
C ASP A 252 1.59 24.60 0.87
N ILE A 253 0.39 24.91 0.39
CA ILE A 253 0.14 25.51 -0.94
C ILE A 253 0.56 26.98 -0.92
N LEU A 254 1.77 27.25 -1.41
CA LEU A 254 2.37 28.59 -1.48
C LEU A 254 1.60 29.59 -2.36
N ASP A 255 0.96 29.11 -3.44
CA ASP A 255 0.24 29.94 -4.41
C ASP A 255 -1.02 29.19 -4.92
N PRO A 256 -2.22 29.55 -4.41
CA PRO A 256 -3.50 29.01 -4.88
C PRO A 256 -3.77 29.23 -6.37
N ASP A 257 -3.28 30.33 -6.93
CA ASP A 257 -3.48 30.65 -8.35
C ASP A 257 -2.65 29.74 -9.26
N VAL A 258 -1.50 29.25 -8.79
CA VAL A 258 -0.68 28.22 -9.46
C VAL A 258 -1.29 26.84 -9.25
N PHE A 259 -1.62 26.46 -8.01
CA PHE A 259 -2.21 25.14 -7.70
C PHE A 259 -3.51 24.89 -8.49
N TRP A 260 -4.38 25.89 -8.58
CA TRP A 260 -5.58 25.79 -9.41
C TRP A 260 -5.26 25.47 -10.88
N LYS A 261 -4.30 26.20 -11.48
CA LYS A 261 -4.02 26.12 -12.93
C LYS A 261 -3.15 24.94 -13.34
N GLU A 262 -2.24 24.52 -12.47
CA GLU A 262 -1.21 23.51 -12.77
C GLU A 262 -1.46 22.15 -12.11
N GLU A 263 -2.40 22.08 -11.16
CA GLU A 263 -2.84 20.84 -10.52
C GLU A 263 -4.36 20.62 -10.76
N LEU A 264 -5.26 21.39 -10.14
CA LEU A 264 -6.69 21.06 -10.13
C LEU A 264 -7.36 21.11 -11.52
N LEU A 265 -7.03 22.09 -12.38
CA LEU A 265 -7.54 22.13 -13.77
C LEU A 265 -6.98 20.98 -14.66
N LEU A 266 -6.09 20.13 -14.14
CA LEU A 266 -5.60 18.90 -14.80
C LEU A 266 -6.22 17.61 -14.20
N ALA A 267 -7.08 17.73 -13.20
CA ALA A 267 -7.97 16.65 -12.77
C ALA A 267 -8.70 16.03 -13.99
N THR A 268 -8.92 14.72 -13.97
CA THR A 268 -9.59 13.93 -15.04
C THR A 268 -8.79 13.80 -16.36
N LYS A 269 -7.62 14.46 -16.49
CA LYS A 269 -6.82 14.47 -17.73
C LYS A 269 -5.58 13.58 -17.65
N ASP A 270 -4.69 13.89 -16.71
CA ASP A 270 -3.44 13.16 -16.43
C ASP A 270 -3.24 12.80 -14.96
N ARG A 271 -4.11 13.30 -14.07
CA ARG A 271 -4.10 13.02 -12.64
C ARG A 271 -5.49 12.91 -12.03
N LEU A 272 -5.54 12.20 -10.91
CA LEU A 272 -6.71 12.00 -10.07
C LEU A 272 -6.48 12.63 -8.70
N PHE A 273 -7.55 13.07 -8.05
CA PHE A 273 -7.50 13.80 -6.78
C PHE A 273 -8.50 13.26 -5.76
N GLY A 274 -8.02 12.97 -4.56
CA GLY A 274 -8.83 12.81 -3.35
C GLY A 274 -8.55 13.94 -2.36
N CYS A 275 -9.40 14.09 -1.35
CA CYS A 275 -9.15 14.99 -0.22
C CYS A 275 -9.78 14.48 1.07
N GLY A 276 -9.31 15.04 2.19
CA GLY A 276 -9.82 14.74 3.52
C GLY A 276 -9.25 15.69 4.57
N PHE A 277 -9.76 15.59 5.78
CA PHE A 277 -9.22 16.22 6.98
C PHE A 277 -9.16 15.20 8.11
N ASP A 278 -8.28 15.42 9.09
CA ASP A 278 -8.09 14.43 10.17
C ASP A 278 -9.35 14.36 11.07
N ALA A 279 -9.54 13.23 11.75
CA ALA A 279 -10.75 12.99 12.56
C ALA A 279 -10.87 14.00 13.72
N LEU A 280 -12.08 14.52 13.93
CA LEU A 280 -12.36 15.47 15.00
C LEU A 280 -12.45 14.76 16.37
N ASP A 281 -11.95 15.42 17.41
CA ASP A 281 -12.01 14.91 18.78
C ASP A 281 -13.44 15.00 19.34
N GLY A 282 -14.18 13.90 19.18
CA GLY A 282 -15.52 13.71 19.75
C GLY A 282 -15.55 13.84 21.27
N THR A 283 -14.49 13.42 21.97
CA THR A 283 -14.44 13.37 23.44
C THR A 283 -14.49 14.77 24.06
N ARG A 284 -13.89 15.76 23.39
CA ARG A 284 -13.93 17.18 23.79
C ARG A 284 -15.30 17.83 23.60
N SER A 285 -16.13 17.35 22.66
CA SER A 285 -17.44 17.94 22.36
C SER A 285 -18.62 17.22 23.03
N GLY A 286 -18.46 15.92 23.35
CA GLY A 286 -19.55 15.05 23.77
C GLY A 286 -20.45 14.56 22.63
N ASN A 287 -20.08 14.86 21.37
CA ASN A 287 -20.69 14.33 20.15
C ASN A 287 -19.63 13.57 19.35
N GLU A 288 -19.93 12.34 18.93
CA GLU A 288 -19.04 11.54 18.07
C GLU A 288 -19.30 11.84 16.58
N ASP A 289 -20.52 12.28 16.23
CA ASP A 289 -20.95 12.64 14.88
C ASP A 289 -20.70 14.15 14.57
N ILE A 290 -19.48 14.64 14.79
CA ILE A 290 -19.14 16.05 14.48
C ILE A 290 -18.90 16.23 12.98
N THR A 291 -19.57 17.21 12.36
CA THR A 291 -19.29 17.63 10.99
C THR A 291 -18.83 19.09 10.89
N VAL A 292 -18.02 19.39 9.87
CA VAL A 292 -17.62 20.76 9.50
C VAL A 292 -18.47 21.16 8.29
N ASN A 293 -19.52 21.96 8.51
CA ASN A 293 -20.47 22.32 7.46
C ASN A 293 -21.05 21.10 6.70
N GLY A 294 -21.26 19.97 7.39
CA GLY A 294 -21.72 18.70 6.79
C GLY A 294 -20.60 17.75 6.36
N LEU A 295 -19.35 18.23 6.24
CA LEU A 295 -18.19 17.38 5.93
C LEU A 295 -17.73 16.58 7.15
N ILE A 296 -17.26 15.35 6.93
CA ILE A 296 -16.95 14.36 7.98
C ILE A 296 -15.43 14.19 8.09
N GLY A 297 -14.90 14.28 9.32
CA GLY A 297 -13.46 14.13 9.59
C GLY A 297 -13.01 12.68 9.64
N GLY A 298 -11.76 12.39 9.22
CA GLY A 298 -11.25 11.02 9.12
C GLY A 298 -11.86 10.22 7.96
N HIS A 299 -12.58 10.89 7.06
CA HIS A 299 -13.28 10.31 5.91
C HIS A 299 -12.67 10.77 4.59
N ALA A 300 -12.86 9.99 3.53
CA ALA A 300 -12.22 10.18 2.24
C ALA A 300 -13.22 10.68 1.18
N TYR A 301 -12.94 11.85 0.61
CA TYR A 301 -13.76 12.48 -0.43
C TYR A 301 -13.04 12.46 -1.78
N SER A 302 -13.81 12.36 -2.86
CA SER A 302 -13.30 12.40 -4.23
C SER A 302 -13.37 13.81 -4.78
N VAL A 303 -12.38 14.25 -5.55
CA VAL A 303 -12.47 15.49 -6.33
C VAL A 303 -12.74 15.12 -7.78
N LEU A 304 -14.00 15.23 -8.19
CA LEU A 304 -14.46 14.73 -9.49
C LEU A 304 -14.12 15.66 -10.65
N ARG A 305 -14.07 16.98 -10.41
CA ARG A 305 -13.78 18.00 -11.46
C ARG A 305 -13.58 19.40 -10.86
N ALA A 306 -12.77 20.20 -11.57
CA ALA A 306 -12.53 21.61 -11.28
C ALA A 306 -12.93 22.47 -12.49
N VAL A 307 -13.74 23.51 -12.28
CA VAL A 307 -14.40 24.29 -13.34
C VAL A 307 -14.30 25.80 -13.06
N GLU A 308 -13.96 26.60 -14.08
CA GLU A 308 -14.10 28.06 -14.02
C GLU A 308 -15.39 28.48 -14.74
N TYR A 309 -16.29 29.19 -14.05
CA TYR A 309 -17.53 29.72 -14.64
C TYR A 309 -17.77 31.16 -14.18
N LYS A 310 -17.99 32.08 -15.13
CA LYS A 310 -18.16 33.54 -14.90
C LYS A 310 -17.07 34.20 -14.02
N GLY A 311 -15.88 33.62 -13.96
CA GLY A 311 -14.77 34.10 -13.13
C GLY A 311 -14.78 33.62 -11.68
N LYS A 312 -15.73 32.77 -11.28
CA LYS A 312 -15.63 31.94 -10.07
C LYS A 312 -15.01 30.58 -10.41
N ARG A 313 -14.47 29.93 -9.37
CA ARG A 313 -13.77 28.64 -9.42
C ARG A 313 -14.50 27.64 -8.53
N PHE A 314 -14.97 26.55 -9.13
CA PHE A 314 -15.78 25.55 -8.46
C PHE A 314 -15.09 24.20 -8.47
N VAL A 315 -15.06 23.55 -7.31
CA VAL A 315 -14.69 22.14 -7.20
C VAL A 315 -15.99 21.35 -7.02
N VAL A 316 -16.14 20.28 -7.79
CA VAL A 316 -17.20 19.28 -7.59
C VAL A 316 -16.57 18.08 -6.91
N LEU A 317 -17.12 17.70 -5.76
CA LEU A 317 -16.62 16.63 -4.91
C LEU A 317 -17.67 15.55 -4.71
N ARG A 318 -17.26 14.38 -4.19
CA ARG A 318 -18.17 13.30 -3.82
C ARG A 318 -17.85 12.65 -2.49
N ASN A 319 -18.90 12.41 -1.69
CA ASN A 319 -18.90 11.49 -0.57
C ASN A 319 -19.21 10.05 -1.08
N PRO A 320 -18.33 9.05 -0.87
CA PRO A 320 -18.59 7.66 -1.30
C PRO A 320 -19.72 6.95 -0.55
N TRP A 321 -20.30 7.56 0.49
CA TRP A 321 -21.52 7.06 1.15
C TRP A 321 -22.76 7.19 0.27
N GLY A 322 -22.76 8.10 -0.70
CA GLY A 322 -23.93 8.38 -1.53
C GLY A 322 -25.04 9.15 -0.82
N ASP A 323 -24.67 9.85 0.27
CA ASP A 323 -25.44 10.80 1.05
C ASP A 323 -24.47 11.77 1.76
N SER A 324 -24.99 12.68 2.59
CA SER A 324 -24.23 13.50 3.56
C SER A 324 -23.21 14.46 2.92
N GLU A 325 -23.68 15.67 2.63
CA GLU A 325 -23.03 16.64 1.74
C GLU A 325 -22.60 17.95 2.42
N TRP A 326 -21.87 18.78 1.68
CA TRP A 326 -21.57 20.16 2.04
C TRP A 326 -22.86 20.99 2.22
N THR A 327 -22.94 21.77 3.29
CA THR A 327 -24.08 22.64 3.63
C THR A 327 -23.75 24.14 3.56
N GLY A 328 -22.53 24.49 3.13
CA GLY A 328 -22.07 25.87 2.99
C GLY A 328 -22.55 26.56 1.69
N PRO A 329 -21.87 27.64 1.26
CA PRO A 329 -22.12 28.29 -0.02
C PRO A 329 -22.01 27.31 -1.21
N TRP A 330 -22.92 27.41 -2.17
CA TRP A 330 -23.02 26.54 -3.36
C TRP A 330 -23.44 25.08 -3.15
N SER A 331 -23.76 24.67 -1.91
CA SER A 331 -24.54 23.46 -1.64
C SER A 331 -25.90 23.43 -2.37
N ASP A 332 -26.54 22.28 -2.46
CA ASP A 332 -27.79 22.10 -3.22
C ASP A 332 -28.95 22.98 -2.72
N GLY A 333 -29.03 23.16 -1.40
CA GLY A 333 -30.00 24.07 -0.76
C GLY A 333 -29.58 25.54 -0.74
N SER A 334 -28.43 25.90 -1.33
CA SER A 334 -27.79 27.20 -1.14
C SER A 334 -28.50 28.32 -1.92
N LYS A 335 -28.81 29.42 -1.22
CA LYS A 335 -29.44 30.66 -1.76
C LYS A 335 -28.61 31.33 -2.88
N GLU A 336 -27.33 30.99 -2.97
CA GLU A 336 -26.38 31.40 -4.02
C GLU A 336 -26.82 30.93 -5.43
N TRP A 337 -27.59 29.84 -5.54
CA TRP A 337 -28.18 29.31 -6.79
C TRP A 337 -29.35 30.15 -7.33
N THR A 338 -29.08 31.41 -7.66
CA THR A 338 -30.04 32.29 -8.35
C THR A 338 -30.19 31.91 -9.84
N GLU A 339 -31.24 32.41 -10.50
CA GLU A 339 -31.50 32.19 -11.94
C GLU A 339 -30.29 32.50 -12.84
N GLU A 340 -29.40 33.41 -12.42
CA GLU A 340 -28.18 33.75 -13.15
C GLU A 340 -27.13 32.61 -13.14
N TRP A 341 -27.14 31.77 -12.10
CA TRP A 341 -26.12 30.72 -11.86
C TRP A 341 -26.62 29.30 -12.13
N LEU A 342 -27.94 29.06 -12.21
CA LEU A 342 -28.48 27.76 -12.66
C LEU A 342 -27.87 27.25 -13.99
N PRO A 343 -27.51 28.08 -14.99
CA PRO A 343 -26.82 27.62 -16.19
C PRO A 343 -25.41 27.04 -15.94
N ALA A 344 -24.78 27.31 -14.79
CA ALA A 344 -23.47 26.76 -14.42
C ALA A 344 -23.53 25.25 -14.14
N LEU A 345 -24.66 24.74 -13.62
CA LEU A 345 -24.87 23.32 -13.28
C LEU A 345 -24.55 22.40 -14.46
N LYS A 346 -24.83 22.85 -15.69
CA LYS A 346 -24.52 22.11 -16.92
C LYS A 346 -23.01 21.98 -17.19
N GLU A 347 -22.24 23.04 -16.93
CA GLU A 347 -20.78 23.02 -17.11
C GLU A 347 -20.09 22.28 -15.94
N LEU A 348 -20.67 22.35 -14.74
CA LEU A 348 -20.32 21.56 -13.56
C LEU A 348 -20.71 20.08 -13.69
N ARG A 349 -21.64 19.74 -14.59
CA ARG A 349 -22.30 18.43 -14.74
C ARG A 349 -22.97 17.89 -13.46
N HIS A 350 -23.39 18.79 -12.58
CA HIS A 350 -23.98 18.46 -11.29
C HIS A 350 -25.53 18.58 -11.36
N GLN A 351 -26.21 17.77 -10.56
CA GLN A 351 -27.68 17.70 -10.44
C GLN A 351 -28.05 17.73 -8.96
N PHE A 352 -29.12 18.44 -8.60
CA PHE A 352 -29.47 18.60 -7.18
C PHE A 352 -30.13 17.35 -6.58
N GLY A 353 -29.62 16.92 -5.43
CA GLY A 353 -30.18 15.85 -4.59
C GLY A 353 -29.12 15.22 -3.68
N ASP A 354 -29.56 14.72 -2.52
CA ASP A 354 -28.76 13.95 -1.55
C ASP A 354 -28.32 12.61 -2.20
N ASP A 355 -27.24 12.67 -2.97
CA ASP A 355 -26.63 11.57 -3.72
C ASP A 355 -25.12 11.41 -3.45
N GLY A 356 -24.54 12.34 -2.70
CA GLY A 356 -23.13 12.41 -2.33
C GLY A 356 -22.29 13.38 -3.18
N GLU A 357 -22.72 13.80 -4.38
CA GLU A 357 -22.01 14.78 -5.20
C GLU A 357 -22.40 16.23 -4.85
N PHE A 358 -21.43 17.06 -4.44
CA PHE A 358 -21.67 18.46 -4.06
C PHE A 358 -20.67 19.44 -4.68
N VAL A 359 -21.07 20.72 -4.73
CA VAL A 359 -20.26 21.83 -5.28
C VAL A 359 -19.81 22.78 -4.16
N MET A 360 -18.54 23.19 -4.18
CA MET A 360 -18.02 24.26 -3.32
C MET A 360 -17.11 25.23 -4.10
N GLU A 361 -16.92 26.45 -3.60
CA GLU A 361 -15.99 27.40 -4.21
C GLU A 361 -14.54 27.06 -3.83
N TYR A 362 -13.58 27.36 -4.71
CA TYR A 362 -12.19 26.92 -4.54
C TYR A 362 -11.51 27.45 -3.26
N TYR A 363 -11.92 28.61 -2.73
CA TYR A 363 -11.41 29.10 -1.45
C TYR A 363 -12.02 28.33 -0.26
N ASP A 364 -13.31 28.00 -0.29
CA ASP A 364 -13.91 27.11 0.71
C ASP A 364 -13.21 25.74 0.72
N PHE A 365 -12.86 25.21 -0.45
CA PHE A 365 -12.07 23.98 -0.57
C PHE A 365 -10.71 24.09 0.14
N LEU A 366 -9.96 25.19 -0.04
CA LEU A 366 -8.66 25.35 0.65
C LEU A 366 -8.80 25.52 2.16
N ASP A 367 -9.89 26.14 2.63
CA ASP A 367 -10.10 26.45 4.04
C ASP A 367 -10.72 25.28 4.85
N ASN A 368 -11.34 24.28 4.20
CA ASN A 368 -12.04 23.17 4.89
C ASN A 368 -11.31 21.81 4.82
N TRP A 369 -10.34 21.60 3.92
CA TRP A 369 -9.57 20.34 3.84
C TRP A 369 -8.15 20.51 4.40
N ASP A 370 -7.64 19.56 5.18
CA ASP A 370 -6.22 19.56 5.60
C ASP A 370 -5.28 19.06 4.49
N LEU A 371 -5.79 18.12 3.68
CA LEU A 371 -4.99 17.29 2.79
C LEU A 371 -5.68 17.12 1.43
N VAL A 372 -4.91 17.34 0.37
CA VAL A 372 -5.21 16.88 -0.98
C VAL A 372 -4.26 15.74 -1.35
N GLU A 373 -4.80 14.65 -1.84
CA GLU A 373 -4.07 13.51 -2.38
C GLU A 373 -4.07 13.59 -3.92
N ARG A 374 -2.91 13.56 -4.57
CA ARG A 374 -2.77 13.67 -6.03
C ARG A 374 -2.07 12.46 -6.63
N THR A 375 -2.77 11.65 -7.41
CA THR A 375 -2.19 10.52 -8.17
C THR A 375 -1.94 10.89 -9.62
N LEU A 376 -0.68 10.90 -10.05
CA LEU A 376 -0.31 10.97 -11.47
C LEU A 376 -0.56 9.60 -12.14
N LEU A 377 -1.16 9.63 -13.33
CA LEU A 377 -1.36 8.46 -14.18
C LEU A 377 -0.29 8.43 -15.30
N PHE A 378 -0.18 7.31 -16.00
CA PHE A 378 0.79 7.14 -17.09
C PHE A 378 0.16 6.49 -18.33
N ASP A 379 0.62 6.87 -19.52
CA ASP A 379 0.23 6.26 -20.79
C ASP A 379 1.28 5.27 -21.33
N ASP A 380 1.10 4.83 -22.58
CA ASP A 380 1.98 3.92 -23.29
C ASP A 380 3.34 4.52 -23.70
N THR A 381 3.57 5.82 -23.47
CA THR A 381 4.83 6.53 -23.75
C THR A 381 5.81 6.50 -22.58
N TRP A 382 5.37 6.04 -21.41
CA TRP A 382 6.21 5.83 -20.24
C TRP A 382 6.75 4.39 -20.15
N ILE A 383 7.83 4.23 -19.39
CA ILE A 383 8.37 2.93 -18.96
C ILE A 383 8.87 3.05 -17.52
N MET A 384 8.52 2.05 -16.70
CA MET A 384 9.01 1.92 -15.33
C MET A 384 10.14 0.89 -15.27
N SER A 385 11.26 1.28 -14.66
CA SER A 385 12.31 0.37 -14.21
C SER A 385 12.33 0.32 -12.68
N SER A 386 12.53 -0.84 -12.07
CA SER A 386 12.46 -1.01 -10.61
C SER A 386 13.53 -1.91 -10.03
N GLN A 387 13.99 -1.59 -8.82
CA GLN A 387 14.90 -2.42 -8.03
C GLN A 387 14.39 -2.51 -6.58
N TRP A 388 14.23 -3.72 -6.06
CA TRP A 388 13.80 -4.00 -4.69
C TRP A 388 14.93 -4.58 -3.84
N LEU A 389 15.00 -4.19 -2.57
CA LEU A 389 15.99 -4.63 -1.59
C LEU A 389 15.33 -4.91 -0.23
N GLN A 390 15.71 -6.01 0.41
CA GLN A 390 15.43 -6.26 1.83
C GLN A 390 16.53 -5.59 2.66
N VAL A 391 16.12 -4.68 3.54
CA VAL A 391 16.99 -3.82 4.34
C VAL A 391 16.84 -4.20 5.81
N THR A 392 17.92 -4.61 6.45
CA THR A 392 18.02 -4.63 7.92
C THR A 392 18.47 -3.24 8.38
N ALA A 393 17.66 -2.60 9.22
CA ALA A 393 17.94 -1.28 9.77
C ALA A 393 19.02 -1.32 10.85
N ARG A 394 19.35 -0.14 11.39
CA ARG A 394 20.13 -0.03 12.63
C ARG A 394 19.25 -0.38 13.84
N PRO A 395 19.84 -0.70 15.00
CA PRO A 395 19.08 -0.78 16.26
C PRO A 395 18.27 0.50 16.53
N PRO A 396 17.17 0.43 17.31
CA PRO A 396 16.38 1.60 17.70
C PRO A 396 17.22 2.70 18.36
N THR A 397 16.73 3.94 18.34
CA THR A 397 17.46 5.18 18.73
C THR A 397 18.65 5.58 17.85
N ALA A 398 18.89 4.87 16.74
CA ALA A 398 19.88 5.31 15.76
C ALA A 398 19.43 6.59 15.03
N ALA A 399 20.36 7.55 14.87
CA ALA A 399 20.05 8.82 14.22
C ALA A 399 19.58 8.67 12.76
N TRP A 400 18.44 9.28 12.43
CA TRP A 400 17.86 9.36 11.08
C TRP A 400 18.86 9.97 10.08
N SER A 401 19.50 9.12 9.28
CA SER A 401 20.69 9.49 8.50
C SER A 401 20.82 8.71 7.19
N TYR A 402 21.51 9.33 6.22
CA TYR A 402 21.74 8.72 4.91
C TYR A 402 22.83 7.65 4.95
N GLY A 403 22.77 6.72 3.98
CA GLY A 403 23.92 5.91 3.59
C GLY A 403 23.94 4.44 4.03
N ASP A 404 22.87 3.93 4.64
CA ASP A 404 22.71 2.47 4.84
C ASP A 404 22.19 1.77 3.57
N VAL A 405 21.36 2.49 2.81
CA VAL A 405 20.76 2.06 1.54
C VAL A 405 21.10 3.11 0.48
N SER A 406 21.47 2.64 -0.71
CA SER A 406 21.65 3.50 -1.89
C SER A 406 21.25 2.78 -3.17
N PHE A 407 20.77 3.54 -4.14
CA PHE A 407 20.48 3.05 -5.48
C PHE A 407 21.25 3.88 -6.52
N THR A 408 21.54 3.27 -7.66
CA THR A 408 22.14 3.94 -8.83
C THR A 408 21.13 3.99 -9.96
N ILE A 409 20.95 5.16 -10.57
CA ILE A 409 20.10 5.36 -11.75
C ILE A 409 20.99 5.79 -12.92
N THR A 410 20.92 5.09 -14.05
CA THR A 410 21.57 5.50 -15.30
C THR A 410 20.50 6.00 -16.27
N ILE A 411 20.63 7.25 -16.70
CA ILE A 411 19.73 7.92 -17.65
C ILE A 411 20.44 8.03 -19.00
N PRO A 412 19.96 7.38 -20.08
CA PRO A 412 20.68 7.32 -21.36
C PRO A 412 20.56 8.62 -22.18
N ALA A 413 19.42 9.32 -22.08
CA ALA A 413 19.13 10.57 -22.78
C ALA A 413 18.32 11.50 -21.86
N PRO A 414 18.36 12.84 -22.04
CA PRO A 414 17.63 13.75 -21.17
C PRO A 414 16.10 13.49 -21.20
N THR A 415 15.48 13.31 -20.03
CA THR A 415 14.08 12.91 -19.90
C THR A 415 13.43 13.54 -18.66
N LYS A 416 12.10 13.72 -18.69
CA LYS A 416 11.32 13.79 -17.46
C LYS A 416 11.44 12.43 -16.75
N ALA A 417 11.54 12.45 -15.43
CA ALA A 417 11.58 11.25 -14.61
C ALA A 417 10.72 11.44 -13.35
N VAL A 418 9.95 10.41 -13.00
CA VAL A 418 9.30 10.30 -11.69
C VAL A 418 10.02 9.18 -10.93
N ILE A 419 10.67 9.52 -9.83
CA ILE A 419 11.39 8.59 -8.96
C ILE A 419 10.53 8.35 -7.73
N VAL A 420 10.29 7.09 -7.39
CA VAL A 420 9.46 6.68 -6.25
C VAL A 420 10.22 5.67 -5.43
N LEU A 421 10.35 5.95 -4.14
CA LEU A 421 10.78 4.98 -3.14
C LEU A 421 9.51 4.52 -2.40
N SER A 422 9.25 3.22 -2.37
CA SER A 422 8.11 2.65 -1.64
C SER A 422 8.54 1.49 -0.78
N LYS A 423 7.95 1.36 0.42
CA LYS A 423 7.93 0.08 1.12
C LYS A 423 7.00 -0.88 0.39
N LEU A 424 7.11 -2.16 0.71
CA LEU A 424 6.17 -3.18 0.25
C LEU A 424 4.81 -3.01 0.96
N ASP A 425 3.70 -3.42 0.31
CA ASP A 425 2.37 -3.38 0.94
C ASP A 425 2.23 -4.50 1.98
N GLU A 426 1.76 -4.12 3.17
CA GLU A 426 1.70 -5.01 4.33
C GLU A 426 0.27 -5.41 4.68
N ARG A 427 -0.76 -4.84 4.02
CA ARG A 427 -2.19 -5.04 4.34
C ARG A 427 -2.58 -6.51 4.51
N TYR A 428 -2.22 -7.36 3.54
CA TYR A 428 -2.53 -8.82 3.54
C TYR A 428 -2.00 -9.57 4.78
N PHE A 429 -0.92 -9.07 5.39
CA PHE A 429 -0.23 -9.72 6.50
C PHE A 429 0.05 -8.75 7.66
N SER A 430 -0.82 -7.76 7.83
CA SER A 430 -0.73 -6.68 8.81
C SER A 430 -0.62 -7.18 10.26
N ASP A 431 -1.36 -8.23 10.63
CA ASP A 431 -1.21 -8.92 11.92
C ASP A 431 0.25 -9.33 12.23
N ILE A 432 1.04 -9.67 11.20
CA ILE A 432 2.38 -10.23 11.35
C ILE A 432 3.50 -9.35 10.77
N SER A 433 3.20 -8.18 10.18
CA SER A 433 4.22 -7.26 9.67
C SER A 433 5.18 -6.81 10.77
N GLY A 434 4.67 -6.69 12.00
CA GLY A 434 5.42 -6.26 13.19
C GLY A 434 4.96 -4.90 13.69
N ASN A 435 5.59 -4.40 14.77
CA ASN A 435 5.21 -3.14 15.41
C ASN A 435 6.10 -1.95 15.04
N SER A 436 6.94 -2.07 14.01
CA SER A 436 7.85 -0.98 13.59
C SER A 436 7.26 -0.15 12.46
N CYS A 437 7.13 1.14 12.71
CA CYS A 437 6.62 2.13 11.76
C CYS A 437 7.80 2.78 11.03
N TRP A 438 7.74 2.81 9.70
CA TRP A 438 8.86 3.17 8.84
C TRP A 438 8.62 4.52 8.17
N THR A 439 9.57 5.45 8.35
CA THR A 439 9.58 6.75 7.64
C THR A 439 10.84 6.81 6.79
N PHE A 440 10.72 7.25 5.53
CA PHE A 440 11.86 7.35 4.63
C PHE A 440 11.75 8.53 3.66
N ASP A 441 12.90 9.05 3.25
CA ASP A 441 13.05 10.01 2.17
C ASP A 441 14.33 9.70 1.39
N PHE A 442 14.52 10.36 0.24
CA PHE A 442 15.76 10.22 -0.51
C PHE A 442 16.24 11.52 -1.14
N ALA A 443 17.57 11.62 -1.23
CA ALA A 443 18.29 12.71 -1.87
C ALA A 443 18.97 12.20 -3.15
N LEU A 444 18.76 12.91 -4.27
CA LEU A 444 19.29 12.56 -5.59
C LEU A 444 20.54 13.41 -5.91
N PHE A 445 21.65 12.74 -6.22
CA PHE A 445 22.92 13.37 -6.60
C PHE A 445 23.37 12.88 -7.97
N LYS A 446 24.06 13.73 -8.74
CA LYS A 446 24.77 13.28 -9.95
C LYS A 446 26.07 12.59 -9.52
N LYS A 447 26.36 11.39 -10.05
CA LYS A 447 27.48 10.56 -9.59
C LYS A 447 28.82 11.31 -9.70
N GLY A 448 29.57 11.36 -8.60
CA GLY A 448 30.82 12.12 -8.49
C GLY A 448 30.66 13.62 -8.19
N SER A 449 29.44 14.15 -8.13
CA SER A 449 29.15 15.50 -7.64
C SER A 449 28.76 15.50 -6.16
N LYS A 450 28.97 16.64 -5.48
CA LYS A 450 28.38 16.95 -4.17
C LYS A 450 27.14 17.86 -4.28
N GLU A 451 26.78 18.27 -5.49
CA GLU A 451 25.60 19.09 -5.75
C GLU A 451 24.34 18.22 -5.70
N LEU A 452 23.42 18.53 -4.79
CA LEU A 452 22.10 17.94 -4.70
C LEU A 452 21.31 18.34 -5.96
N VAL A 453 20.80 17.35 -6.69
CA VAL A 453 19.94 17.57 -7.86
C VAL A 453 18.53 17.91 -7.40
N ALA A 454 17.97 17.07 -6.52
CA ALA A 454 16.69 17.28 -5.83
C ALA A 454 16.54 16.28 -4.67
N GLN A 455 15.47 16.42 -3.88
CA GLN A 455 15.13 15.56 -2.75
C GLN A 455 13.62 15.27 -2.77
N SER A 456 13.21 14.06 -2.38
CA SER A 456 11.79 13.72 -2.22
C SER A 456 11.14 14.54 -1.10
N ARG A 457 9.87 14.91 -1.24
CA ARG A 457 9.12 15.55 -0.16
C ARG A 457 8.56 14.49 0.79
N LEU A 458 8.71 14.72 2.09
CA LEU A 458 8.06 13.93 3.14
C LEU A 458 6.88 14.76 3.68
N SER A 459 5.69 14.57 3.11
CA SER A 459 4.49 15.34 3.45
C SER A 459 3.74 14.80 4.68
N ARG A 460 3.88 13.51 4.97
CA ARG A 460 3.30 12.82 6.14
C ARG A 460 4.26 11.69 6.54
N PHE A 461 4.27 11.31 7.82
CA PHE A 461 5.03 10.14 8.29
C PHE A 461 4.34 8.83 7.88
N TYR A 462 5.09 7.73 7.90
CA TYR A 462 4.61 6.34 7.76
C TYR A 462 3.93 5.97 6.42
N LEU A 463 4.04 6.84 5.41
CA LEU A 463 3.51 6.62 4.06
C LEU A 463 4.11 5.38 3.39
N ARG A 464 3.29 4.69 2.58
CA ARG A 464 3.70 3.55 1.75
C ARG A 464 4.72 3.93 0.68
N SER A 465 4.67 5.16 0.16
CA SER A 465 5.57 5.69 -0.86
C SER A 465 5.96 7.15 -0.61
N VAL A 466 7.12 7.55 -1.12
CA VAL A 466 7.54 8.95 -1.30
C VAL A 466 8.13 9.13 -2.69
N ASN A 467 7.93 10.30 -3.30
CA ASN A 467 8.31 10.53 -4.69
C ASN A 467 9.04 11.86 -4.95
N LEU A 468 9.59 11.95 -6.15
CA LEU A 468 10.28 13.10 -6.71
C LEU A 468 10.03 13.14 -8.23
N GLU A 469 9.48 14.25 -8.71
CA GLU A 469 9.46 14.60 -10.12
C GLU A 469 10.69 15.46 -10.48
N ALA A 470 11.40 15.11 -11.55
CA ALA A 470 12.57 15.87 -12.00
C ALA A 470 12.78 15.79 -13.51
N GLN A 471 13.30 16.87 -14.11
CA GLN A 471 13.91 16.83 -15.42
C GLN A 471 15.38 16.42 -15.25
N LEU A 472 15.79 15.29 -15.81
CA LEU A 472 17.15 14.76 -15.69
C LEU A 472 17.89 14.85 -17.02
N ASP A 473 19.17 15.26 -16.97
CA ASP A 473 20.11 15.11 -18.08
C ASP A 473 20.60 13.65 -18.18
N ALA A 474 21.16 13.28 -19.34
CA ALA A 474 21.91 12.04 -19.47
C ALA A 474 23.06 11.92 -18.45
N GLY A 475 23.33 10.69 -18.01
CA GLY A 475 24.40 10.34 -17.08
C GLY A 475 23.95 9.44 -15.93
N GLU A 476 24.87 9.22 -15.00
CA GLU A 476 24.66 8.40 -13.81
C GLU A 476 24.33 9.26 -12.57
N TYR A 477 23.38 8.79 -11.79
CA TYR A 477 22.91 9.40 -10.54
C TYR A 477 22.93 8.40 -9.40
N VAL A 478 23.03 8.91 -8.18
CA VAL A 478 22.97 8.12 -6.94
C VAL A 478 21.82 8.66 -6.10
N VAL A 479 20.96 7.75 -5.67
CA VAL A 479 19.89 8.00 -4.71
C VAL A 479 20.39 7.53 -3.35
N HIS A 480 20.53 8.46 -2.40
CA HIS A 480 20.80 8.14 -1.01
C HIS A 480 19.50 8.19 -0.21
N VAL A 481 19.15 7.07 0.41
CA VAL A 481 17.94 6.95 1.24
C VAL A 481 18.27 7.34 2.68
N ARG A 482 17.39 8.14 3.30
CA ARG A 482 17.29 8.30 4.75
C ARG A 482 16.18 7.37 5.23
N LEU A 483 16.48 6.51 6.18
CA LEU A 483 15.51 5.60 6.79
C LEU A 483 15.43 5.90 8.28
N ASP A 484 14.21 5.98 8.78
CA ASP A 484 13.86 6.08 10.19
C ASP A 484 12.90 4.96 10.59
N ARG A 485 12.91 4.61 11.87
CA ARG A 485 12.18 3.47 12.42
C ARG A 485 11.71 3.78 13.84
N GLU A 486 10.42 4.08 13.95
CA GLU A 486 9.71 4.14 15.22
C GLU A 486 9.22 2.74 15.62
N ILE A 487 9.06 2.49 16.92
CA ILE A 487 8.41 1.29 17.45
C ILE A 487 7.09 1.74 18.09
N ASN A 488 5.99 1.24 17.57
CA ASN A 488 4.66 1.55 18.10
C ASN A 488 4.26 0.48 19.14
N ASP A 489 4.49 0.79 20.41
CA ASP A 489 4.18 -0.10 21.54
C ASP A 489 2.66 -0.34 21.76
N GLN A 490 1.78 0.38 21.06
CA GLN A 490 0.33 0.09 21.08
C GLN A 490 -0.08 -1.03 20.13
N VAL A 491 0.75 -1.38 19.14
CA VAL A 491 0.47 -2.51 18.23
C VAL A 491 0.72 -3.81 18.99
N GLN A 492 -0.35 -4.52 19.32
CA GLN A 492 -0.26 -5.84 19.94
C GLN A 492 0.43 -6.82 18.99
N VAL A 493 1.63 -7.26 19.37
CA VAL A 493 2.36 -8.30 18.64
C VAL A 493 1.51 -9.57 18.58
N PHE A 494 1.25 -10.06 17.37
CA PHE A 494 0.41 -11.22 17.14
C PHE A 494 1.00 -12.51 17.74
N HIS A 495 0.16 -13.32 18.37
CA HIS A 495 0.55 -14.58 19.01
C HIS A 495 -0.17 -15.77 18.31
N PRO A 496 0.54 -16.67 17.58
CA PRO A 496 -0.09 -17.67 16.72
C PRO A 496 -0.97 -18.71 17.42
N GLY A 497 -0.89 -18.84 18.75
CA GLY A 497 -1.63 -19.86 19.52
C GLY A 497 -3.16 -19.74 19.47
N ASN A 498 -3.69 -18.59 19.05
CA ASN A 498 -5.14 -18.30 19.07
C ASN A 498 -5.78 -18.21 17.66
N CYS A 499 -5.05 -18.54 16.59
CA CYS A 499 -5.49 -18.31 15.20
C CYS A 499 -5.88 -19.59 14.43
N ASP A 500 -6.58 -19.41 13.31
CA ASP A 500 -6.78 -20.49 12.33
C ASP A 500 -5.46 -20.78 11.59
N THR A 501 -5.00 -22.04 11.66
CA THR A 501 -3.70 -22.46 11.13
C THR A 501 -3.63 -22.44 9.60
N ARG A 502 -4.77 -22.54 8.90
CA ARG A 502 -4.86 -22.46 7.43
C ARG A 502 -4.81 -21.01 6.96
N LYS A 503 -5.47 -20.07 7.65
CA LYS A 503 -5.29 -18.62 7.44
C LYS A 503 -3.86 -18.20 7.75
N PHE A 504 -3.28 -18.61 8.89
CA PHE A 504 -1.89 -18.29 9.23
C PHE A 504 -0.88 -18.76 8.19
N SER A 505 -1.03 -20.00 7.69
CA SER A 505 -0.18 -20.54 6.61
C SER A 505 -0.27 -19.71 5.33
N ARG A 506 -1.47 -19.23 4.95
CA ARG A 506 -1.68 -18.35 3.79
C ARG A 506 -1.05 -16.98 3.96
N VAL A 507 -1.25 -16.36 5.12
CA VAL A 507 -0.71 -15.03 5.43
C VAL A 507 0.83 -15.05 5.46
N GLN A 508 1.44 -16.09 6.03
CA GLN A 508 2.89 -16.33 5.94
C GLN A 508 3.37 -16.61 4.50
N THR A 509 2.57 -17.31 3.69
CA THR A 509 2.89 -17.61 2.28
C THR A 509 2.91 -16.35 1.42
N GLU A 510 1.90 -15.47 1.52
CA GLU A 510 1.89 -14.21 0.76
C GLU A 510 2.95 -13.24 1.27
N ARG A 511 3.24 -13.20 2.58
CA ARG A 511 4.41 -12.46 3.10
C ARG A 511 5.71 -12.94 2.45
N ALA A 512 5.95 -14.25 2.40
CA ALA A 512 7.16 -14.83 1.82
C ALA A 512 7.28 -14.57 0.31
N LYS A 513 6.17 -14.74 -0.45
CA LYS A 513 6.10 -14.36 -1.87
C LYS A 513 6.40 -12.87 -2.07
N SER A 514 5.77 -12.00 -1.28
CA SER A 514 5.93 -10.55 -1.39
C SER A 514 7.38 -10.13 -1.13
N GLN A 515 7.97 -10.62 -0.04
CA GLN A 515 9.38 -10.35 0.28
C GLN A 515 10.36 -10.90 -0.77
N SER A 516 10.00 -11.97 -1.50
CA SER A 516 10.85 -12.56 -2.55
C SER A 516 11.11 -11.66 -3.77
N ILE A 517 10.40 -10.53 -3.91
CA ILE A 517 10.69 -9.52 -4.94
C ILE A 517 12.05 -8.83 -4.75
N ALA A 518 12.59 -8.82 -3.53
CA ALA A 518 13.89 -8.21 -3.24
C ALA A 518 15.04 -9.06 -3.81
N SER A 519 15.93 -8.46 -4.59
CA SER A 519 17.01 -9.22 -5.27
C SER A 519 18.07 -9.79 -4.34
N ASN A 520 18.08 -9.36 -3.07
CA ASN A 520 18.92 -9.87 -2.00
C ASN A 520 18.13 -10.68 -0.94
N PHE A 521 16.86 -11.03 -1.22
CA PHE A 521 16.00 -11.81 -0.32
C PHE A 521 16.70 -13.10 0.10
N LYS A 522 16.74 -13.31 1.41
CA LYS A 522 17.29 -14.52 2.03
C LYS A 522 16.21 -15.04 2.96
N ALA A 523 15.44 -16.02 2.47
CA ALA A 523 14.46 -16.71 3.29
C ALA A 523 15.17 -17.29 4.53
N ARG A 524 14.79 -16.77 5.70
CA ARG A 524 15.30 -17.19 7.02
C ARG A 524 14.39 -18.26 7.61
N PHE A 525 14.93 -19.09 8.49
CA PHE A 525 14.21 -20.24 9.06
C PHE A 525 13.44 -19.92 10.35
N ASP A 526 13.73 -18.77 10.95
CA ASP A 526 13.46 -18.48 12.36
C ASP A 526 11.97 -18.18 12.68
N PHE A 527 11.07 -18.36 11.69
CA PHE A 527 9.68 -17.88 11.69
C PHE A 527 8.60 -18.97 11.63
N LEU A 528 8.98 -20.26 11.72
CA LEU A 528 7.99 -21.33 11.90
C LEU A 528 7.62 -21.46 13.39
N PRO A 529 6.32 -21.41 13.77
CA PRO A 529 5.89 -21.55 15.18
C PRO A 529 6.16 -22.91 15.82
N PHE A 530 6.76 -23.84 15.09
CA PHE A 530 7.22 -25.14 15.56
C PHE A 530 8.66 -25.36 15.11
N ASP A 531 9.50 -25.83 16.03
CA ASP A 531 10.71 -26.57 15.72
C ASP A 531 10.30 -27.91 15.07
N VAL A 532 9.97 -27.85 13.78
CA VAL A 532 9.69 -29.02 12.96
C VAL A 532 11.03 -29.72 12.71
N HIS A 533 11.39 -30.60 13.65
CA HIS A 533 12.48 -31.57 13.57
C HIS A 533 12.23 -32.61 12.47
N LEU A 534 12.09 -32.15 11.22
CA LEU A 534 12.40 -32.92 10.03
C LEU A 534 13.84 -33.44 10.20
N HIS A 535 14.00 -34.74 10.40
CA HIS A 535 15.28 -35.39 10.73
C HIS A 535 16.29 -35.44 9.55
N THR A 536 16.25 -34.45 8.67
CA THR A 536 17.23 -34.18 7.63
C THR A 536 18.45 -33.47 8.21
N LYS A 537 19.53 -34.22 8.47
CA LYS A 537 20.83 -33.68 8.92
C LYS A 537 21.56 -32.96 7.78
N THR A 538 21.00 -31.86 7.31
CA THR A 538 21.52 -31.04 6.20
C THR A 538 21.78 -29.63 6.69
N ASN A 539 23.07 -29.29 6.92
CA ASN A 539 23.51 -28.02 7.50
C ASN A 539 23.40 -26.80 6.54
N ASN A 540 22.39 -26.79 5.65
CA ASN A 540 22.08 -25.68 4.74
C ASN A 540 20.74 -25.05 5.13
N SER A 541 20.77 -24.03 5.99
CA SER A 541 19.59 -23.26 6.40
C SER A 541 18.81 -22.66 5.22
N ASN A 542 19.49 -22.33 4.12
CA ASN A 542 18.84 -21.83 2.89
C ASN A 542 17.84 -22.83 2.26
N SER A 543 17.95 -24.14 2.53
CA SER A 543 17.27 -25.17 1.73
C SER A 543 15.75 -25.20 1.90
N ALA A 544 15.25 -25.30 3.14
CA ALA A 544 13.82 -25.44 3.40
C ALA A 544 13.13 -24.11 3.77
N ALA A 545 13.86 -22.99 3.78
CA ALA A 545 13.24 -21.66 3.75
C ALA A 545 12.68 -21.32 2.34
N LEU A 546 13.11 -22.03 1.30
CA LEU A 546 12.42 -22.08 0.00
C LEU A 546 11.11 -22.89 0.03
N ALA A 547 10.83 -23.66 1.10
CA ALA A 547 9.63 -24.51 1.16
C ALA A 547 8.34 -23.76 1.57
N THR A 548 8.44 -22.49 1.97
CA THR A 548 7.28 -21.63 2.28
C THR A 548 6.81 -20.78 1.10
N VAL A 549 7.62 -20.64 0.04
CA VAL A 549 7.19 -20.04 -1.23
C VAL A 549 6.71 -21.18 -2.14
N PRO A 550 5.40 -21.31 -2.41
CA PRO A 550 4.88 -22.40 -3.22
C PRO A 550 5.37 -22.28 -4.67
N ILE A 551 5.88 -23.38 -5.22
CA ILE A 551 6.25 -23.45 -6.64
C ILE A 551 4.97 -23.24 -7.48
N PRO A 552 4.91 -22.23 -8.38
CA PRO A 552 3.73 -22.02 -9.21
C PRO A 552 3.42 -23.23 -10.08
N LEU A 553 2.14 -23.60 -10.17
CA LEU A 553 1.73 -24.84 -10.84
C LEU A 553 1.99 -24.83 -12.34
N ASP A 554 2.07 -23.65 -12.96
CA ASP A 554 2.54 -23.44 -14.34
C ASP A 554 4.02 -23.84 -14.55
N VAL A 555 4.88 -23.71 -13.54
CA VAL A 555 6.27 -24.21 -13.58
C VAL A 555 6.29 -25.74 -13.58
N LEU A 556 5.34 -26.38 -12.88
CA LEU A 556 5.22 -27.84 -12.81
C LEU A 556 4.36 -28.44 -13.95
N ALA A 557 3.61 -27.61 -14.69
CA ALA A 557 2.58 -28.05 -15.61
C ALA A 557 3.15 -28.85 -16.79
N GLY A 558 2.80 -30.15 -16.86
CA GLY A 558 3.27 -31.05 -17.91
C GLY A 558 4.72 -31.52 -17.76
N GLN A 559 5.38 -31.25 -16.63
CA GLN A 559 6.72 -31.74 -16.32
C GLN A 559 6.67 -32.98 -15.42
N ASP A 560 7.62 -33.90 -15.59
CA ASP A 560 7.87 -34.97 -14.62
C ASP A 560 8.70 -34.41 -13.45
N LEU A 561 8.22 -34.58 -12.22
CA LEU A 561 8.94 -34.17 -11.01
C LEU A 561 10.31 -34.85 -10.93
N THR A 562 10.44 -36.08 -11.41
CA THR A 562 11.71 -36.84 -11.45
C THR A 562 12.74 -36.16 -12.35
N GLU A 563 12.31 -35.59 -13.48
CA GLU A 563 13.20 -34.80 -14.35
C GLU A 563 13.57 -33.46 -13.72
N LEU A 564 12.62 -32.78 -13.07
CA LEU A 564 12.85 -31.52 -12.37
C LEU A 564 13.84 -31.68 -11.22
N GLU A 565 13.67 -32.70 -10.38
CA GLU A 565 14.60 -33.07 -9.31
C GLU A 565 16.00 -33.38 -9.87
N THR A 566 16.08 -34.14 -10.96
CA THR A 566 17.36 -34.45 -11.62
C THR A 566 18.06 -33.19 -12.10
N LYS A 567 17.34 -32.29 -12.80
CA LYS A 567 17.86 -31.00 -13.29
C LYS A 567 18.29 -30.09 -12.13
N ALA A 568 17.54 -30.07 -11.02
CA ALA A 568 17.88 -29.30 -9.83
C ALA A 568 19.14 -29.83 -9.12
N VAL A 569 19.28 -31.15 -8.98
CA VAL A 569 20.48 -31.79 -8.40
C VAL A 569 21.71 -31.56 -9.29
N GLU A 570 21.56 -31.59 -10.62
CA GLU A 570 22.65 -31.24 -11.53
C GLU A 570 23.04 -29.76 -11.45
N ALA A 571 22.06 -28.85 -11.35
CA ALA A 571 22.31 -27.42 -11.16
C ALA A 571 23.01 -27.13 -9.81
N GLU A 572 22.58 -27.75 -8.70
CA GLU A 572 23.24 -27.58 -7.41
C GLU A 572 24.67 -28.14 -7.43
N LYS A 573 24.88 -29.28 -8.10
CA LYS A 573 26.21 -29.88 -8.31
C LYS A 573 27.13 -28.96 -9.14
N GLN A 574 26.60 -28.29 -10.17
CA GLN A 574 27.34 -27.28 -10.94
C GLN A 574 27.67 -26.05 -10.09
N LEU A 575 26.72 -25.53 -9.32
CA LEU A 575 26.92 -24.38 -8.41
C LEU A 575 27.99 -24.68 -7.35
N ARG A 576 27.88 -25.83 -6.67
CA ARG A 576 28.88 -26.29 -5.68
C ARG A 576 30.26 -26.48 -6.31
N ALA A 577 30.34 -26.93 -7.56
CA ALA A 577 31.61 -27.04 -8.30
C ALA A 577 32.21 -25.67 -8.66
N ALA A 578 31.38 -24.71 -9.07
CA ALA A 578 31.79 -23.33 -9.34
C ALA A 578 32.29 -22.63 -8.06
N GLU A 579 31.56 -22.75 -6.94
CA GLU A 579 32.02 -22.26 -5.64
C GLU A 579 33.34 -22.91 -5.19
N ALA A 580 33.48 -24.23 -5.37
CA ALA A 580 34.70 -24.94 -5.01
C ALA A 580 35.89 -24.56 -5.91
N ALA A 581 35.65 -24.14 -7.15
CA ALA A 581 36.67 -23.55 -8.01
C ALA A 581 37.07 -22.15 -7.51
N LEU A 582 36.09 -21.31 -7.14
CA LEU A 582 36.32 -19.96 -6.59
C LEU A 582 37.05 -19.97 -5.23
N LYS A 583 36.86 -21.04 -4.44
CA LYS A 583 37.43 -21.22 -3.09
C LYS A 583 38.79 -21.92 -3.06
N LYS A 584 39.36 -22.32 -4.20
CA LYS A 584 40.71 -22.93 -4.25
C LYS A 584 41.80 -21.84 -4.18
N PRO A 585 42.73 -21.89 -3.21
CA PRO A 585 43.95 -21.09 -3.29
C PRO A 585 44.85 -21.59 -4.44
N PRO A 586 45.71 -20.75 -5.02
CA PRO A 586 46.63 -21.15 -6.09
C PRO A 586 47.65 -22.17 -5.55
N ALA A 587 47.53 -23.42 -6.01
CA ALA A 587 48.35 -24.53 -5.54
C ALA A 587 49.66 -24.64 -6.35
N GLY A 588 50.80 -24.34 -5.72
CA GLY A 588 52.12 -24.72 -6.24
C GLY A 588 53.22 -23.69 -6.04
N ALA A 589 53.88 -23.72 -4.88
CA ALA A 589 55.11 -22.96 -4.64
C ALA A 589 56.05 -23.62 -3.62
N GLU A 590 56.37 -24.92 -3.77
CA GLU A 590 57.59 -25.46 -3.14
C GLU A 590 58.17 -26.71 -3.85
N GLY A 591 59.47 -26.66 -4.15
CA GLY A 591 60.35 -27.84 -4.23
C GLY A 591 60.24 -28.81 -5.42
N LYS A 592 60.91 -28.49 -6.55
CA LYS A 592 62.10 -29.25 -7.03
C LYS A 592 62.82 -28.61 -8.23
N THR A 593 64.06 -29.05 -8.42
CA THR A 593 65.06 -28.56 -9.37
C THR A 593 65.05 -29.30 -10.71
N ALA A 594 65.36 -28.59 -11.81
CA ALA A 594 65.96 -29.03 -13.10
C ALA A 594 65.53 -30.40 -13.70
N SER A 595 65.14 -30.52 -14.97
CA SER A 595 65.89 -30.03 -16.15
C SER A 595 65.10 -30.16 -17.47
N GLU A 596 65.45 -29.30 -18.44
CA GLU A 596 65.44 -29.41 -19.92
C GLU A 596 64.33 -30.11 -20.76
N GLU A 597 64.18 -29.57 -21.98
CA GLU A 597 63.56 -30.12 -23.22
C GLU A 597 62.04 -30.01 -23.50
N LYS A 598 61.73 -29.15 -24.48
CA LYS A 598 60.78 -29.30 -25.61
C LYS A 598 59.26 -29.23 -25.39
N GLU A 599 58.74 -28.07 -25.78
CA GLU A 599 57.43 -27.81 -26.42
C GLU A 599 57.14 -28.74 -27.63
N PRO A 600 55.87 -28.95 -28.08
CA PRO A 600 55.05 -27.83 -28.61
C PRO A 600 53.52 -27.84 -28.37
N ALA A 601 52.99 -26.61 -28.22
CA ALA A 601 51.73 -26.10 -28.78
C ALA A 601 50.41 -26.90 -28.65
N ALA A 602 49.55 -26.44 -27.74
CA ALA A 602 48.10 -26.50 -27.88
C ALA A 602 47.48 -25.13 -27.55
N LYS A 603 46.32 -24.81 -28.16
CA LYS A 603 45.62 -23.52 -27.98
C LYS A 603 44.81 -23.54 -26.69
N GLU A 604 44.78 -22.42 -25.96
CA GLU A 604 43.71 -22.15 -24.99
C GLU A 604 42.58 -21.38 -25.68
N GLU A 605 41.34 -21.79 -25.42
CA GLU A 605 40.13 -21.06 -25.79
C GLU A 605 39.53 -20.38 -24.55
N GLU A 606 39.00 -19.17 -24.73
CA GLU A 606 38.58 -18.29 -23.65
C GLU A 606 37.14 -18.60 -23.23
N ILE A 607 36.93 -19.17 -22.03
CA ILE A 607 35.58 -19.46 -21.50
C ILE A 607 35.02 -18.21 -20.81
N THR A 608 34.27 -17.41 -21.58
CA THR A 608 33.38 -16.39 -21.03
C THR A 608 32.10 -17.03 -20.49
N ILE A 609 31.78 -16.84 -19.21
CA ILE A 609 30.46 -17.19 -18.66
C ILE A 609 29.44 -16.16 -19.16
N ALA A 610 28.40 -16.63 -19.86
CA ALA A 610 27.32 -15.80 -20.36
C ALA A 610 26.00 -16.12 -19.64
N VAL A 611 25.34 -15.08 -19.11
CA VAL A 611 23.90 -15.14 -18.80
C VAL A 611 23.13 -14.95 -20.11
N VAL A 612 22.04 -15.69 -20.29
CA VAL A 612 21.34 -15.79 -21.58
C VAL A 612 20.64 -14.47 -21.94
N SER A 613 21.16 -13.80 -22.96
CA SER A 613 20.40 -12.88 -23.83
C SER A 613 21.07 -12.82 -25.20
N GLU A 614 20.29 -12.86 -26.28
CA GLU A 614 20.80 -12.90 -27.65
C GLU A 614 20.92 -11.49 -28.26
N THR A 615 22.11 -11.09 -28.71
CA THR A 615 22.29 -10.47 -30.06
C THR A 615 23.76 -10.28 -30.47
N THR A 616 24.08 -10.76 -31.68
CA THR A 616 25.12 -10.30 -32.64
C THR A 616 26.37 -9.53 -32.16
N ALA A 617 27.53 -10.18 -32.33
CA ALA A 617 28.91 -9.71 -32.16
C ALA A 617 29.35 -8.43 -32.89
N VAL A 618 30.50 -7.84 -32.48
CA VAL A 618 31.77 -7.78 -33.27
C VAL A 618 32.98 -7.18 -32.50
N LYS A 619 33.98 -8.04 -32.22
CA LYS A 619 35.48 -7.89 -32.19
C LYS A 619 36.22 -6.62 -31.70
N ARG A 620 37.28 -6.90 -30.89
CA ARG A 620 38.64 -6.27 -30.81
C ARG A 620 38.75 -4.90 -30.07
N ASN A 621 39.85 -4.54 -29.38
CA ASN A 621 41.25 -5.01 -29.43
C ASN A 621 42.06 -4.73 -28.12
N ASN A 622 43.20 -5.40 -27.94
CA ASN A 622 44.10 -5.33 -26.76
C ASN A 622 44.88 -4.02 -26.56
N ALA A 623 45.07 -3.60 -25.30
CA ALA A 623 46.29 -2.97 -24.72
C ALA A 623 46.10 -2.66 -23.21
N ARG A 624 47.11 -2.50 -22.35
CA ARG A 624 48.41 -3.18 -22.10
C ARG A 624 49.09 -2.52 -20.86
N ASP A 625 49.91 -3.28 -20.15
CA ASP A 625 51.08 -2.83 -19.35
C ASP A 625 50.95 -2.05 -18.01
N ALA A 626 52.06 -2.12 -17.24
CA ALA A 626 52.56 -1.17 -16.24
C ALA A 626 52.00 -1.13 -14.78
N LYS A 627 52.17 -2.25 -14.07
CA LYS A 627 52.79 -2.26 -12.70
C LYS A 627 54.20 -1.58 -12.75
N PRO A 628 54.91 -1.25 -11.62
CA PRO A 628 54.61 -1.48 -10.19
C PRO A 628 55.06 -0.30 -9.25
N LYS A 629 55.28 -0.63 -7.96
CA LYS A 629 56.22 -0.02 -6.97
C LYS A 629 55.74 1.09 -6.02
N ALA A 630 55.30 0.62 -4.84
CA ALA A 630 55.76 1.10 -3.52
C ALA A 630 57.31 0.89 -3.37
N PRO A 631 58.04 1.30 -2.29
CA PRO A 631 57.67 1.03 -0.87
C PRO A 631 58.23 1.99 0.22
N ILE A 632 57.99 1.65 1.51
CA ILE A 632 58.72 2.04 2.75
C ILE A 632 58.72 3.55 3.12
N GLY A 633 58.46 3.96 4.37
CA GLY A 633 58.03 3.23 5.58
C GLY A 633 58.56 3.86 6.90
N VAL A 634 58.25 3.21 8.03
CA VAL A 634 58.91 3.33 9.36
C VAL A 634 58.60 4.59 10.23
N SER A 635 57.88 4.35 11.34
CA SER A 635 57.73 5.22 12.54
C SER A 635 59.00 5.19 13.42
N PRO A 636 59.23 6.12 14.38
CA PRO A 636 58.45 6.31 15.64
C PRO A 636 58.19 7.81 15.98
N GLY A 637 57.59 8.24 17.10
CA GLY A 637 56.97 7.59 18.28
C GLY A 637 57.15 8.46 19.56
N HIS A 638 56.68 7.96 20.72
CA HIS A 638 56.77 8.51 22.10
C HIS A 638 55.78 9.61 22.58
N ASP A 639 55.52 9.54 23.90
CA ASP A 639 54.94 10.49 24.88
C ASP A 639 53.49 11.01 24.70
N GLY A 640 52.64 11.14 25.74
CA GLY A 640 52.75 10.74 27.16
C GLY A 640 51.56 11.23 28.03
N GLU A 641 51.29 10.57 29.17
CA GLU A 641 50.53 10.95 30.41
C GLU A 641 49.24 11.83 30.29
N GLU A 642 48.04 11.32 30.66
CA GLU A 642 47.41 11.25 32.01
C GLU A 642 46.99 12.58 32.68
N VAL A 643 45.74 12.64 33.20
CA VAL A 643 45.31 13.09 34.57
C VAL A 643 43.75 13.21 34.67
N ASN A 644 43.20 13.15 35.90
CA ASN A 644 41.77 12.93 36.24
C ASN A 644 40.98 14.18 36.72
N GLY A 645 39.63 14.04 36.84
CA GLY A 645 38.69 14.89 37.60
C GLY A 645 37.28 14.91 36.95
N ASN A 646 36.13 14.55 37.56
CA ASN A 646 35.45 14.95 38.83
C ASN A 646 35.06 16.44 38.87
N GLU A 647 33.88 16.89 39.34
CA GLU A 647 32.62 16.24 39.83
C GLU A 647 31.48 17.31 39.94
N SER A 648 30.20 16.89 39.88
CA SER A 648 28.95 17.55 40.41
C SER A 648 28.68 19.06 40.11
N ASP A 649 27.61 19.76 40.54
CA ASP A 649 26.36 19.47 41.30
C ASP A 649 25.23 20.53 41.03
N SER A 650 23.98 20.29 41.50
CA SER A 650 22.90 21.28 41.93
C SER A 650 22.37 22.36 40.92
N SER A 651 21.05 22.50 40.63
CA SER A 651 19.93 23.24 41.32
C SER A 651 20.04 24.79 41.30
N THR A 652 19.02 25.70 41.39
CA THR A 652 17.55 25.79 41.68
C THR A 652 16.97 27.06 40.94
N ASP A 653 15.69 27.50 40.88
CA ASP A 653 14.28 26.98 40.97
C ASP A 653 13.32 28.08 40.36
N ASP A 654 12.15 28.42 40.98
CA ASP A 654 11.10 29.45 40.67
C ASP A 654 10.22 29.26 39.39
N GLU A 655 8.87 29.12 39.44
CA GLU A 655 7.74 30.04 39.81
C GLU A 655 7.44 31.14 38.74
N GLY A 656 6.21 31.59 38.40
CA GLY A 656 4.78 31.33 38.73
C GLY A 656 3.91 32.38 37.97
N GLY A 657 2.57 32.42 37.87
CA GLY A 657 1.41 31.60 38.30
C GLY A 657 0.06 32.35 37.99
N GLU A 658 -1.12 31.71 38.15
CA GLU A 658 -2.49 32.30 38.24
C GLU A 658 -3.10 33.04 37.00
N ASP A 659 -4.41 33.34 36.87
CA ASP A 659 -5.70 32.61 37.08
C ASP A 659 -6.89 33.47 36.56
N SER A 660 -8.08 32.88 36.24
CA SER A 660 -9.45 33.42 36.53
C SER A 660 -10.64 32.73 35.81
N GLU A 661 -11.77 32.62 36.51
CA GLU A 661 -13.12 32.26 36.02
C GLU A 661 -13.94 33.57 35.67
N VAL A 662 -15.26 33.67 35.40
CA VAL A 662 -16.48 32.95 35.84
C VAL A 662 -17.74 33.26 34.99
N ASP A 663 -18.73 32.35 35.04
CA ASP A 663 -20.21 32.55 35.05
C ASP A 663 -21.06 32.96 33.81
N LEU A 664 -22.39 32.93 34.01
CA LEU A 664 -23.47 32.52 33.09
C LEU A 664 -24.70 33.49 33.02
N ASP A 665 -25.74 33.05 32.30
CA ASP A 665 -27.17 33.46 32.32
C ASP A 665 -27.65 34.77 31.66
N ASN A 666 -28.39 34.65 30.54
CA ASN A 666 -29.87 34.73 30.57
C ASN A 666 -30.59 34.42 29.23
N ILE A 667 -31.91 34.12 29.30
CA ILE A 667 -32.81 33.88 28.15
C ILE A 667 -34.17 34.56 28.42
N PRO A 668 -34.79 35.23 27.42
CA PRO A 668 -36.14 34.84 27.00
C PRO A 668 -36.29 34.83 25.45
N ALA A 669 -36.89 33.87 24.74
CA ALA A 669 -38.08 33.01 24.93
C ALA A 669 -39.35 33.53 24.20
N SER A 670 -40.24 32.58 23.83
CA SER A 670 -41.50 32.71 23.05
C SER A 670 -41.39 32.79 21.51
N LEU A 671 -42.25 32.15 20.70
CA LEU A 671 -43.31 31.13 20.97
C LEU A 671 -43.76 30.41 19.67
N ALA A 672 -44.25 29.17 19.80
CA ALA A 672 -45.32 28.50 19.00
C ALA A 672 -45.12 28.17 17.49
N ASP A 673 -45.63 27.05 16.95
CA ASP A 673 -46.31 25.87 17.55
C ASP A 673 -46.32 24.63 16.62
N GLU A 674 -46.49 23.44 17.24
CA GLU A 674 -47.09 22.16 16.74
C GLU A 674 -46.52 21.41 15.50
N ASP A 675 -46.54 20.07 15.37
CA ASP A 675 -46.60 18.86 16.25
C ASP A 675 -46.20 17.67 15.32
N LEU A 676 -45.71 16.47 15.64
CA LEU A 676 -45.86 15.45 16.71
C LEU A 676 -44.46 14.91 17.15
N GLY A 677 -44.23 13.94 18.05
CA GLY A 677 -45.07 12.90 18.68
C GLY A 677 -44.80 11.52 18.04
N LEU A 678 -44.09 10.56 18.64
CA LEU A 678 -44.08 10.12 20.04
C LEU A 678 -42.70 9.61 20.51
N ARG A 679 -42.37 9.87 21.79
CA ARG A 679 -41.36 9.14 22.58
C ARG A 679 -42.06 8.27 23.64
N SER A 680 -41.40 7.22 24.11
CA SER A 680 -41.67 6.63 25.43
C SER A 680 -40.41 5.98 26.00
N GLY A 681 -40.06 6.28 27.26
CA GLY A 681 -38.92 5.68 27.94
C GLY A 681 -39.18 5.50 29.44
N ALA A 682 -38.83 4.31 29.93
CA ALA A 682 -38.70 3.85 31.32
C ALA A 682 -38.12 2.42 31.23
N GLY A 683 -37.42 1.84 32.20
CA GLY A 683 -37.14 2.23 33.58
C GLY A 683 -37.04 0.94 34.40
N SER A 684 -35.93 0.70 35.11
CA SER A 684 -35.64 -0.58 35.76
C SER A 684 -36.66 -0.96 36.84
N PRO A 685 -36.85 -2.28 37.11
CA PRO A 685 -36.33 -2.79 38.37
C PRO A 685 -35.77 -4.22 38.31
N ALA A 686 -35.03 -4.60 39.35
CA ALA A 686 -34.64 -5.99 39.66
C ALA A 686 -35.40 -6.53 40.89
N PRO A 687 -35.66 -7.85 40.96
CA PRO A 687 -36.07 -8.54 42.19
C PRO A 687 -35.03 -9.55 42.70
N VAL A 688 -35.21 -10.04 43.94
CA VAL A 688 -34.36 -11.01 44.66
C VAL A 688 -35.26 -12.03 45.38
N MET A 689 -34.70 -13.16 45.87
CA MET A 689 -35.31 -14.27 46.65
C MET A 689 -36.02 -15.37 45.83
N ASP A 690 -35.92 -16.67 46.15
CA ASP A 690 -35.00 -17.40 47.08
C ASP A 690 -34.98 -18.93 46.81
N ASP A 691 -34.08 -19.66 47.52
CA ASP A 691 -34.09 -21.11 47.83
C ASP A 691 -33.97 -22.16 46.66
N ALA A 692 -33.25 -23.29 46.77
CA ALA A 692 -32.41 -23.84 47.84
C ALA A 692 -31.48 -25.01 47.35
N ARG A 693 -30.47 -25.36 48.17
CA ARG A 693 -29.61 -26.59 48.18
C ARG A 693 -28.54 -26.73 47.07
N SER A 694 -27.33 -27.24 47.35
CA SER A 694 -26.66 -27.58 48.63
C SER A 694 -25.17 -27.92 48.43
N GLU A 695 -24.30 -27.46 49.35
CA GLU A 695 -23.09 -28.15 49.93
C GLU A 695 -22.02 -28.79 48.99
N SER A 696 -20.70 -28.71 49.26
CA SER A 696 -19.93 -28.22 50.42
C SER A 696 -18.45 -27.91 50.09
N SER A 697 -17.76 -27.22 51.02
CA SER A 697 -16.30 -27.27 51.34
C SER A 697 -15.25 -26.84 50.28
N SER A 698 -14.17 -26.11 50.63
CA SER A 698 -13.83 -25.43 51.89
C SER A 698 -12.61 -24.49 51.77
N SER A 699 -12.62 -23.39 52.55
CA SER A 699 -11.48 -22.74 53.23
C SER A 699 -10.22 -22.29 52.46
N ASP A 700 -9.97 -20.96 52.49
CA ASP A 700 -8.78 -20.31 53.09
C ASP A 700 -7.34 -20.60 52.55
N SER A 701 -6.38 -19.66 52.54
CA SER A 701 -6.38 -18.19 52.74
C SER A 701 -4.99 -17.59 52.37
N GLU A 702 -4.76 -16.31 52.71
CA GLU A 702 -3.48 -15.56 52.73
C GLU A 702 -3.01 -14.82 51.46
N TYR A 703 -2.10 -13.86 51.67
CA TYR A 703 -1.77 -12.74 50.78
C TYR A 703 -0.32 -12.27 50.98
N ARG A 704 0.39 -11.96 49.88
CA ARG A 704 1.76 -11.40 49.79
C ARG A 704 2.91 -12.31 50.30
N PRO A 705 4.20 -11.98 49.99
CA PRO A 705 4.71 -10.85 49.21
C PRO A 705 5.50 -11.25 47.93
N GLU A 706 6.14 -10.24 47.33
CA GLU A 706 6.98 -10.28 46.13
C GLU A 706 8.12 -11.31 46.17
N GLY A 707 8.44 -11.87 45.00
CA GLY A 707 9.65 -12.65 44.75
C GLY A 707 10.25 -12.27 43.40
N SER A 708 11.38 -11.56 43.42
CA SER A 708 12.06 -11.05 42.22
C SER A 708 12.80 -12.17 41.45
N ALA A 709 12.08 -12.93 40.64
CA ALA A 709 12.67 -13.82 39.65
C ALA A 709 13.00 -13.04 38.37
N SER A 710 14.29 -12.87 38.08
CA SER A 710 14.79 -12.31 36.82
C SER A 710 14.62 -13.30 35.66
N GLY A 711 13.37 -13.60 35.32
CA GLY A 711 13.01 -14.32 34.10
C GLY A 711 13.45 -13.51 32.89
N SER A 712 14.41 -14.04 32.13
CA SER A 712 14.87 -13.43 30.89
C SER A 712 13.69 -13.29 29.92
N GLN A 713 13.54 -12.12 29.31
CA GLN A 713 12.69 -11.94 28.14
C GLN A 713 13.28 -12.78 27.00
N MET A 714 12.82 -14.02 26.84
CA MET A 714 12.96 -14.74 25.58
C MET A 714 12.15 -13.99 24.53
N GLY A 715 12.84 -13.25 23.66
CA GLY A 715 12.20 -12.43 22.65
C GLY A 715 11.37 -13.28 21.70
N SER A 716 10.07 -12.99 21.62
CA SER A 716 9.18 -13.43 20.55
C SER A 716 9.56 -12.69 19.26
N GLY A 717 10.64 -13.17 18.63
CA GLY A 717 11.33 -12.51 17.53
C GLY A 717 10.56 -12.51 16.22
N TYR A 718 9.60 -11.61 16.08
CA TYR A 718 9.24 -11.06 14.77
C TYR A 718 10.34 -10.08 14.34
N ASP A 719 10.74 -10.14 13.06
CA ASP A 719 11.91 -9.44 12.49
C ASP A 719 11.65 -7.94 12.26
N ASN A 720 11.24 -7.25 13.35
CA ASN A 720 10.82 -5.84 13.40
C ASN A 720 11.91 -4.87 12.89
N ASP A 721 13.17 -5.29 12.73
CA ASP A 721 14.25 -4.47 12.20
C ASP A 721 14.42 -4.54 10.68
N THR A 722 13.58 -5.30 9.96
CA THR A 722 13.65 -5.43 8.50
C THR A 722 12.51 -4.71 7.77
N VAL A 723 12.84 -4.09 6.62
CA VAL A 723 11.89 -3.50 5.69
C VAL A 723 12.28 -3.84 4.25
N VAL A 724 11.31 -4.08 3.38
CA VAL A 724 11.54 -4.26 1.94
C VAL A 724 11.25 -2.94 1.22
N LEU A 725 12.28 -2.35 0.61
CA LEU A 725 12.20 -1.06 -0.09
C LEU A 725 12.44 -1.24 -1.59
N GLY A 726 11.55 -0.68 -2.40
CA GLY A 726 11.61 -0.65 -3.85
C GLY A 726 11.83 0.76 -4.37
N LEU A 727 12.86 0.96 -5.18
CA LEU A 727 12.99 2.16 -6.00
C LEU A 727 12.39 1.88 -7.38
N ARG A 728 11.30 2.57 -7.73
CA ARG A 728 10.70 2.64 -9.06
C ARG A 728 11.14 3.94 -9.74
N VAL A 729 11.48 3.87 -11.03
CA VAL A 729 11.88 5.02 -11.84
C VAL A 729 11.09 4.98 -13.15
N TYR A 730 10.15 5.92 -13.29
CA TYR A 730 9.32 6.10 -14.46
C TYR A 730 10.01 7.12 -15.38
N THR A 731 10.20 6.77 -16.65
CA THR A 731 10.88 7.59 -17.68
C THR A 731 10.17 7.50 -19.01
N SER A 732 10.51 8.37 -19.98
CA SER A 732 10.08 8.16 -21.36
C SER A 732 10.62 6.85 -21.92
N LYS A 733 9.80 6.15 -22.70
CA LYS A 733 10.10 4.88 -23.39
C LYS A 733 11.29 4.98 -24.37
N ASP A 734 11.60 6.18 -24.85
CA ASP A 734 12.77 6.48 -25.68
C ASP A 734 14.07 6.66 -24.86
N ALA A 735 13.96 6.81 -23.54
CA ALA A 735 15.07 7.06 -22.61
C ALA A 735 15.00 6.19 -21.34
N PRO A 736 14.84 4.86 -21.45
CA PRO A 736 14.59 3.97 -20.32
C PRO A 736 15.71 4.03 -19.28
N ALA A 737 15.36 4.35 -18.04
CA ALA A 737 16.29 4.31 -16.92
C ALA A 737 16.77 2.88 -16.62
N VAL A 738 18.04 2.72 -16.25
CA VAL A 738 18.55 1.48 -15.64
C VAL A 738 18.77 1.72 -14.15
N VAL A 739 18.21 0.86 -13.30
CA VAL A 739 18.27 0.98 -11.83
C VAL A 739 19.11 -0.16 -11.26
N GLY A 740 19.93 0.13 -10.24
CA GLY A 740 20.63 -0.85 -9.42
C GLY A 740 20.60 -0.47 -7.94
N GLY A 741 20.82 -1.42 -7.04
CA GLY A 741 20.69 -1.23 -5.58
C GLY A 741 21.90 -1.77 -4.83
N GLN A 742 22.30 -1.11 -3.73
CA GLN A 742 23.48 -1.45 -2.94
C GLN A 742 23.26 -1.17 -1.44
N LEU A 743 23.70 -2.10 -0.58
CA LEU A 743 23.56 -2.03 0.88
C LEU A 743 24.90 -1.85 1.59
N ARG A 744 24.91 -0.98 2.61
CA ARG A 744 26.12 -0.62 3.37
C ARG A 744 26.84 -1.81 4.03
N HIS A 745 26.10 -2.82 4.46
CA HIS A 745 26.69 -3.99 5.11
C HIS A 745 27.46 -4.90 4.14
N GLU A 746 27.28 -4.74 2.84
CA GLU A 746 28.08 -5.38 1.79
C GLU A 746 29.31 -4.52 1.43
N MET A 747 29.25 -3.20 1.64
CA MET A 747 30.36 -2.24 1.49
C MET A 747 31.40 -2.28 2.65
N LYS A 748 31.45 -3.36 3.44
CA LYS A 748 32.24 -3.47 4.70
C LYS A 748 33.75 -3.23 4.58
N THR A 749 34.31 -3.17 3.37
CA THR A 749 35.73 -2.89 3.09
C THR A 749 36.08 -1.42 2.79
N SER A 750 35.11 -0.51 2.62
CA SER A 750 35.37 0.85 2.11
C SER A 750 35.11 2.01 3.09
N LEU A 751 34.01 1.96 3.87
CA LEU A 751 33.56 3.13 4.62
C LEU A 751 34.47 3.57 5.78
N ALA A 752 35.16 2.64 6.43
CA ALA A 752 36.16 2.96 7.45
C ALA A 752 37.40 3.68 6.86
N ALA A 753 37.76 3.38 5.62
CA ALA A 753 38.84 4.08 4.91
C ALA A 753 38.41 5.47 4.44
N LEU A 754 37.14 5.64 4.06
CA LEU A 754 36.58 6.93 3.68
C LEU A 754 36.43 7.89 4.88
N ALA A 755 35.95 7.41 6.03
CA ALA A 755 35.85 8.23 7.24
C ALA A 755 37.22 8.83 7.65
N ASN A 756 38.27 8.02 7.61
CA ASN A 756 39.67 8.43 7.87
C ASN A 756 40.31 9.29 6.76
N SER A 757 39.52 9.78 5.79
CA SER A 757 39.93 10.77 4.78
C SER A 757 39.02 12.00 4.71
N ALA A 758 38.04 12.09 5.63
CA ALA A 758 37.13 13.22 5.79
C ALA A 758 37.28 13.92 7.16
N LEU A 759 38.06 13.33 8.07
CA LEU A 759 38.74 13.95 9.21
C LEU A 759 40.15 14.38 8.78
#